data_AF-A0A8H3DS08-F1
#
_entry.id   AF-A0A8H3DS08-F1
#
_cell.length_a   1.000
_cell.length_b   1.000
_cell.length_c   1.000
_cell.angle_alpha   90.00
_cell.angle_beta   90.00
_cell.angle_gamma   90.00
#
_symmetry.space_group_name_H-M   'P 1'
#
loop_
_entity.id
_entity.type
_entity.pdbx_description
1 polymer ?
#
loop_
_entity_poly.entity_id
_entity_poly.type
_entity_poly.pdbx_seq_one_letter_code
_entity_poly.pdbx_strand_id
1 'polypeptide(L)'
;MSIEPPLVPSTPSSASSLAEHEELAVKVAQEAPQPDRAQPVAHANEGKDIDEVNSPEGAAQDTSEQNGNAKHDWQLLCGPMLKYSRLSKDGTRWHGSALIVLRAPSESAARQPDKPSCSIDGSDSHAKPVHLFTERDRVYWRVDLETALGEEEREVHYSIALAGHGGQDKIERSFWVSKIGQTFRIMFFSCNGFCSGGENRVKGLALWNDVLRLHEKSPLHVMIGGGDQIYSDGITEAHAPLESWAKELSPLKRSKIPFPIELRDKVDDWYFQHHCDWFNASPFREANAQIPQLNIWDDHDIIDGFGTYKDAWQRAPVFMGIGEIAWKYMSLFQQHLPPSTTTNQLTYDPASFDPRPRKPTRHSPGTTEAAPVPTSEPQHPNTESPNEPSQNGHANQEKPQQSEGTSEEMELDPSYVRHPQQGPYIQHRGLSICTSLGEGIIFYGLDCRTDRTRHRICYADTYQAMFDRLDKEIIPGKTKHVLLLLGVPIAYPRLVWAETLMTSRLMAPLRLLHKMFGVMSGLFNDFDGKMELLDDLEDHWAAAVHKAERNHLVKRLQTLSYTKQVRITILSGDVHLAAIGRFFTKAKFDAPQEKDHRYMVNIISSAITNAPPPDTVADVLNARNKLHRLDHHTAENLMDIFEEGVDGSKRRVNKTCYPARNYCIITRADPSAGPEATTAEELGDNPAAQETNIKEEPKTSPFAKIMRKNKHEGSPPKPAAEKGEISGGTGTIAKEVKGAQVGHDASALAPATGTKAVDALNISLRLEVDPKSPEGKTKAYGFSIPRLER
;
A
#
# COMPACT_ATOMS: atom_id res chain seq x y z
N MET A 1 -40.02 2.49 -57.58
CA MET A 1 -40.63 3.84 -57.50
C MET A 1 -39.89 4.60 -56.42
N SER A 2 -39.23 5.69 -56.81
CA SER A 2 -38.41 6.57 -56.00
C SER A 2 -39.25 7.39 -55.02
N ILE A 3 -38.74 7.64 -53.81
CA ILE A 3 -39.21 8.74 -52.93
C ILE A 3 -37.97 9.34 -52.24
N GLU A 4 -37.73 10.63 -52.49
CA GLU A 4 -36.67 11.47 -51.92
C GLU A 4 -36.97 11.90 -50.46
N PRO A 5 -35.95 12.27 -49.66
CA PRO A 5 -36.13 12.97 -48.40
C PRO A 5 -36.18 14.52 -48.58
N PRO A 6 -36.88 15.27 -47.70
CA PRO A 6 -37.05 16.72 -47.84
C PRO A 6 -35.88 17.54 -47.27
N LEU A 7 -35.74 18.75 -47.84
CA LEU A 7 -34.74 19.81 -47.62
C LEU A 7 -34.83 20.52 -46.25
N VAL A 8 -33.67 20.95 -45.73
CA VAL A 8 -33.49 21.81 -44.55
C VAL A 8 -33.26 23.27 -44.99
N PRO A 9 -33.91 24.30 -44.39
CA PRO A 9 -33.60 25.69 -44.66
C PRO A 9 -32.50 26.23 -43.73
N SER A 10 -31.57 27.00 -44.31
CA SER A 10 -30.48 27.74 -43.66
C SER A 10 -30.91 29.12 -43.18
N THR A 11 -30.43 29.57 -42.00
CA THR A 11 -30.45 30.98 -41.55
C THR A 11 -29.08 31.42 -40.98
N PRO A 12 -28.75 32.73 -40.99
CA PRO A 12 -27.36 33.22 -41.11
C PRO A 12 -26.72 33.85 -39.85
N SER A 13 -25.38 33.75 -39.84
CA SER A 13 -24.29 34.52 -39.21
C SER A 13 -24.44 35.21 -37.83
N SER A 14 -23.56 34.81 -36.91
CA SER A 14 -23.34 35.30 -35.54
C SER A 14 -22.14 36.26 -35.40
N ALA A 15 -22.03 37.30 -36.23
CA ALA A 15 -20.85 38.18 -36.24
C ALA A 15 -21.00 39.51 -35.48
N SER A 16 -22.21 39.91 -35.06
CA SER A 16 -22.41 41.21 -34.40
C SER A 16 -22.39 41.19 -32.88
N SER A 17 -22.40 40.02 -32.22
CA SER A 17 -22.46 39.93 -30.75
C SER A 17 -21.09 39.85 -30.05
N LEU A 18 -20.00 39.76 -30.81
CA LEU A 18 -18.64 39.65 -30.25
C LEU A 18 -18.00 41.02 -29.99
N ALA A 19 -18.30 42.03 -30.81
CA ALA A 19 -17.70 43.36 -30.68
C ALA A 19 -18.24 44.13 -29.45
N GLU A 20 -19.53 43.97 -29.11
CA GLU A 20 -20.15 44.63 -27.94
C GLU A 20 -19.68 44.05 -26.60
N HIS A 21 -19.21 42.80 -26.58
CA HIS A 21 -18.70 42.15 -25.37
C HIS A 21 -17.23 42.51 -25.05
N GLU A 22 -16.41 42.79 -26.06
CA GLU A 22 -15.03 43.24 -25.85
C GLU A 22 -14.94 44.68 -25.32
N GLU A 23 -15.82 45.58 -25.79
CA GLU A 23 -15.82 46.98 -25.36
C GLU A 23 -16.25 47.14 -23.88
N LEU A 24 -17.14 46.25 -23.40
CA LEU A 24 -17.56 46.21 -21.99
C LEU A 24 -16.47 45.65 -21.07
N ALA A 25 -15.70 44.66 -21.54
CA ALA A 25 -14.62 44.03 -20.77
C ALA A 25 -13.43 44.98 -20.54
N VAL A 26 -13.14 45.86 -21.52
CA VAL A 26 -12.07 46.86 -21.40
C VAL A 26 -12.44 47.99 -20.42
N LYS A 27 -13.72 48.40 -20.36
CA LYS A 27 -14.21 49.39 -19.37
C LYS A 27 -14.14 48.88 -17.93
N VAL A 28 -14.48 47.62 -17.70
CA VAL A 28 -14.46 47.01 -16.35
C VAL A 28 -13.02 46.83 -15.84
N ALA A 29 -12.05 46.58 -16.73
CA ALA A 29 -10.64 46.43 -16.37
C ALA A 29 -9.96 47.75 -15.95
N GLN A 30 -10.51 48.90 -16.33
CA GLN A 30 -9.94 50.22 -16.03
C GLN A 30 -10.45 50.84 -14.71
N GLU A 31 -11.53 50.31 -14.12
CA GLU A 31 -12.18 50.87 -12.93
C GLU A 31 -12.00 50.02 -11.64
N ALA A 32 -11.23 48.93 -11.68
CA ALA A 32 -11.00 48.09 -10.51
C ALA A 32 -10.01 48.74 -9.51
N PRO A 33 -10.34 48.88 -8.21
CA PRO A 33 -9.42 49.42 -7.21
C PRO A 33 -8.22 48.51 -7.02
N GLN A 34 -7.02 49.07 -6.95
CA GLN A 34 -5.81 48.31 -6.63
C GLN A 34 -5.88 47.80 -5.18
N PRO A 35 -5.70 46.49 -4.94
CA PRO A 35 -5.59 45.96 -3.58
C PRO A 35 -4.22 46.25 -2.99
N ASP A 36 -4.23 46.79 -1.77
CA ASP A 36 -3.06 47.03 -0.93
C ASP A 36 -2.22 45.76 -0.73
N ARG A 37 -0.90 45.97 -0.73
CA ARG A 37 0.17 44.98 -0.47
C ARG A 37 -0.17 44.06 0.71
N ALA A 38 -0.53 42.82 0.41
CA ALA A 38 -0.36 41.69 1.34
C ALA A 38 1.09 41.19 1.20
N GLN A 39 1.81 41.18 2.33
CA GLN A 39 3.20 40.74 2.39
C GLN A 39 3.32 39.21 2.20
N PRO A 40 4.35 38.73 1.49
CA PRO A 40 4.61 37.31 1.32
C PRO A 40 5.11 36.68 2.63
N VAL A 41 4.47 35.60 3.08
CA VAL A 41 5.08 34.67 4.06
C VAL A 41 5.97 33.73 3.25
N ALA A 42 7.23 34.13 3.11
CA ALA A 42 8.28 33.30 2.55
C ALA A 42 8.75 32.31 3.64
N HIS A 43 8.79 31.02 3.33
CA HIS A 43 9.69 30.10 4.02
C HIS A 43 11.12 30.42 3.56
N ALA A 44 11.74 31.39 4.22
CA ALA A 44 13.16 31.66 4.11
C ALA A 44 13.89 30.73 5.10
N ASN A 45 14.49 29.65 4.60
CA ASN A 45 15.64 29.03 5.27
C ASN A 45 16.91 29.50 4.56
N GLU A 46 17.28 30.76 4.81
CA GLU A 46 18.67 31.19 4.72
C GLU A 46 19.26 31.09 6.13
N GLY A 47 20.40 30.40 6.25
CA GLY A 47 20.97 30.06 7.55
C GLY A 47 21.33 31.28 8.40
N LYS A 48 20.96 31.21 9.69
CA LYS A 48 21.78 31.57 10.87
C LYS A 48 21.04 31.29 12.18
N ASP A 49 21.74 30.58 13.06
CA ASP A 49 21.69 30.49 14.54
C ASP A 49 20.33 30.66 15.25
N ILE A 50 19.85 29.56 15.81
CA ILE A 50 18.79 29.50 16.83
C ILE A 50 19.27 28.60 17.98
N ASP A 51 19.87 29.23 18.98
CA ASP A 51 19.72 28.79 20.37
C ASP A 51 18.32 29.18 20.87
N GLU A 52 17.77 28.35 21.75
CA GLU A 52 16.46 28.44 22.44
C GLU A 52 15.23 27.87 21.69
N VAL A 53 15.13 26.54 21.71
CA VAL A 53 13.88 25.78 21.60
C VAL A 53 13.34 25.50 23.01
N ASN A 54 12.05 25.73 23.22
CA ASN A 54 11.30 25.11 24.32
C ASN A 54 11.29 23.59 24.12
N SER A 55 12.06 22.89 24.94
CA SER A 55 12.18 21.43 25.05
C SER A 55 10.85 20.72 25.37
N PRO A 56 10.66 19.48 24.90
CA PRO A 56 10.05 18.42 25.68
C PRO A 56 11.17 17.53 26.25
N GLU A 57 11.29 17.53 27.58
CA GLU A 57 12.22 16.69 28.33
C GLU A 57 11.96 15.19 28.09
N GLY A 58 13.03 14.43 27.84
CA GLY A 58 12.99 12.98 27.74
C GLY A 58 13.82 12.33 26.62
N ALA A 59 14.80 13.02 26.04
CA ALA A 59 15.85 12.39 25.24
C ALA A 59 17.10 12.20 26.11
N ALA A 60 17.68 11.01 26.07
CA ALA A 60 18.95 10.70 26.73
C ALA A 60 20.01 11.75 26.36
N GLN A 61 20.77 12.20 27.36
CA GLN A 61 21.81 13.19 27.22
C GLN A 61 22.84 12.79 26.16
N ASP A 62 22.92 13.59 25.10
CA ASP A 62 23.99 13.57 24.12
C ASP A 62 25.18 14.37 24.68
N THR A 63 26.29 13.68 24.97
CA THR A 63 27.57 14.33 25.30
C THR A 63 28.39 14.46 24.02
N SER A 64 28.13 15.48 23.22
CA SER A 64 28.95 15.77 22.04
C SER A 64 29.02 17.26 21.68
N GLU A 65 29.07 18.16 22.65
CA GLU A 65 29.48 19.55 22.41
C GLU A 65 30.83 19.84 23.06
N GLN A 66 31.90 19.45 22.35
CA GLN A 66 33.19 20.14 22.32
C GLN A 66 34.13 19.41 21.33
N ASN A 67 34.17 19.85 20.07
CA ASN A 67 35.41 19.97 19.28
C ASN A 67 35.13 20.51 17.88
N GLY A 68 35.54 21.76 17.64
CA GLY A 68 35.52 22.40 16.33
C GLY A 68 36.57 21.85 15.37
N ASN A 69 36.37 20.62 14.86
CA ASN A 69 37.20 20.05 13.80
C ASN A 69 36.49 19.05 12.84
N ALA A 70 35.16 19.03 12.79
CA ALA A 70 34.38 18.03 12.04
C ALA A 70 34.12 18.43 10.57
N LYS A 71 35.16 18.49 9.72
CA LYS A 71 35.01 18.71 8.26
C LYS A 71 35.58 17.58 7.38
N HIS A 72 35.93 16.43 7.96
CA HIS A 72 36.63 15.35 7.26
C HIS A 72 36.02 13.95 7.42
N ASP A 73 34.88 13.79 8.09
CA ASP A 73 34.37 12.47 8.45
C ASP A 73 33.06 12.08 7.74
N TRP A 74 32.79 10.78 7.67
CA TRP A 74 31.56 10.22 7.11
C TRP A 74 30.35 10.56 8.00
N GLN A 75 29.24 11.02 7.42
CA GLN A 75 28.02 11.36 8.18
C GLN A 75 26.94 10.30 7.96
N LEU A 76 26.31 9.79 9.01
CA LEU A 76 25.09 8.98 8.89
C LEU A 76 23.91 9.86 8.46
N LEU A 77 23.37 9.62 7.27
CA LEU A 77 22.20 10.31 6.74
C LEU A 77 20.90 9.58 7.07
N CYS A 78 20.88 8.24 7.05
CA CYS A 78 19.69 7.46 7.36
C CYS A 78 20.02 6.03 7.80
N GLY A 79 19.14 5.46 8.62
CA GLY A 79 19.21 4.08 9.10
C GLY A 79 19.72 3.93 10.54
N PRO A 80 19.90 2.68 11.01
CA PRO A 80 19.73 1.44 10.26
C PRO A 80 18.24 1.12 10.03
N MET A 81 17.91 0.65 8.83
CA MET A 81 16.58 0.09 8.50
C MET A 81 16.70 -1.41 8.32
N LEU A 82 16.00 -2.22 9.11
CA LEU A 82 16.05 -3.68 9.05
C LEU A 82 15.05 -4.23 8.05
N LYS A 83 15.46 -5.21 7.23
CA LYS A 83 14.59 -5.93 6.31
C LYS A 83 14.72 -7.43 6.52
N TYR A 84 13.59 -8.12 6.64
CA TYR A 84 13.56 -9.57 6.57
C TYR A 84 13.56 -10.03 5.11
N SER A 85 14.23 -11.14 4.80
CA SER A 85 14.20 -11.73 3.45
C SER A 85 13.57 -13.11 3.46
N ARG A 86 14.16 -14.06 4.21
CA ARG A 86 13.69 -15.45 4.24
C ARG A 86 14.24 -16.25 5.40
N LEU A 87 13.61 -17.40 5.66
CA LEU A 87 14.26 -18.52 6.31
C LEU A 87 14.98 -19.38 5.26
N SER A 88 16.03 -20.10 5.66
CA SER A 88 16.62 -21.17 4.87
C SER A 88 15.59 -22.27 4.58
N LYS A 89 15.82 -23.09 3.55
CA LYS A 89 14.86 -24.13 3.12
C LYS A 89 14.53 -25.17 4.20
N ASP A 90 15.48 -25.42 5.10
CA ASP A 90 15.33 -26.31 6.26
C ASP A 90 14.74 -25.59 7.48
N GLY A 91 14.51 -24.28 7.41
CA GLY A 91 13.91 -23.47 8.47
C GLY A 91 14.83 -23.17 9.64
N THR A 92 16.14 -23.38 9.50
CA THR A 92 17.11 -23.30 10.60
C THR A 92 17.92 -22.00 10.63
N ARG A 93 17.88 -21.19 9.56
CA ARG A 93 18.63 -19.94 9.47
C ARG A 93 17.74 -18.79 9.01
N TRP A 94 17.90 -17.65 9.67
CA TRP A 94 17.25 -16.40 9.31
C TRP A 94 18.17 -15.56 8.41
N HIS A 95 17.60 -14.98 7.37
CA HIS A 95 18.29 -14.08 6.43
C HIS A 95 17.55 -12.74 6.34
N GLY A 96 18.30 -11.65 6.45
CA GLY A 96 17.82 -10.29 6.28
C GLY A 96 18.96 -9.32 6.03
N SER A 97 18.69 -8.03 6.20
CA SER A 97 19.72 -6.99 6.04
C SER A 97 19.38 -5.72 6.81
N ALA A 98 20.40 -4.90 7.06
CA ALA A 98 20.25 -3.53 7.54
C ALA A 98 20.75 -2.53 6.48
N LEU A 99 19.96 -1.52 6.13
CA LEU A 99 20.40 -0.42 5.27
C LEU A 99 20.87 0.76 6.10
N ILE A 100 22.02 1.32 5.74
CA ILE A 100 22.48 2.64 6.16
C ILE A 100 22.82 3.49 4.94
N VAL A 101 22.61 4.79 5.06
CA VAL A 101 22.98 5.78 4.05
C VAL A 101 23.98 6.74 4.66
N LEU A 102 25.14 6.90 4.03
CA LEU A 102 26.21 7.77 4.49
C LEU A 102 26.46 8.91 3.51
N ARG A 103 26.85 10.08 4.03
CA ARG A 103 27.50 11.13 3.26
C ARG A 103 29.01 10.93 3.33
N ALA A 104 29.65 10.85 2.17
CA ALA A 104 31.10 10.85 2.04
C ALA A 104 31.67 12.26 2.25
N PRO A 105 32.89 12.40 2.80
CA PRO A 105 33.54 13.72 2.98
C PRO A 105 33.92 14.40 1.65
N SER A 106 33.91 13.67 0.54
CA SER A 106 34.10 14.20 -0.82
C SER A 106 33.56 13.22 -1.86
N GLU A 107 33.31 13.69 -3.10
CA GLU A 107 32.95 12.80 -4.22
C GLU A 107 34.04 11.76 -4.51
N SER A 108 35.31 12.11 -4.33
CA SER A 108 36.42 11.18 -4.49
C SER A 108 36.33 10.03 -3.50
N ALA A 109 35.99 10.32 -2.24
CA ALA A 109 35.75 9.30 -1.21
C ALA A 109 34.48 8.48 -1.52
N ALA A 110 33.43 9.09 -2.07
CA ALA A 110 32.21 8.38 -2.45
C ALA A 110 32.44 7.32 -3.56
N ARG A 111 33.36 7.59 -4.50
CA ARG A 111 33.73 6.68 -5.60
C ARG A 111 34.50 5.44 -5.15
N GLN A 112 35.17 5.52 -4.01
CA GLN A 112 35.87 4.40 -3.38
C GLN A 112 35.54 4.40 -1.89
N PRO A 113 34.30 4.04 -1.54
CA PRO A 113 33.82 4.23 -0.19
C PRO A 113 34.51 3.26 0.77
N ASP A 114 34.93 3.78 1.92
CA ASP A 114 35.44 2.96 3.00
C ASP A 114 34.36 2.00 3.48
N LYS A 115 34.73 0.73 3.69
CA LYS A 115 33.79 -0.30 4.10
C LYS A 115 33.46 -0.16 5.60
N PRO A 116 32.19 -0.07 6.01
CA PRO A 116 31.82 -0.08 7.43
C PRO A 116 32.16 -1.45 8.04
N SER A 117 32.52 -1.48 9.32
CA SER A 117 32.69 -2.74 10.04
C SER A 117 31.37 -3.13 10.71
N CYS A 118 31.04 -4.41 10.67
CA CYS A 118 29.76 -4.89 11.19
C CYS A 118 29.96 -6.17 12.01
N SER A 119 29.15 -6.32 13.06
CA SER A 119 29.09 -7.54 13.85
C SER A 119 27.63 -7.93 14.10
N ILE A 120 27.43 -9.22 14.35
CA ILE A 120 26.16 -9.79 14.77
C ILE A 120 26.45 -10.90 15.77
N ASP A 121 25.69 -10.97 16.84
CA ASP A 121 25.93 -11.92 17.91
C ASP A 121 25.47 -13.34 17.53
N GLY A 122 26.21 -14.35 18.02
CA GLY A 122 25.96 -15.77 17.79
C GLY A 122 27.12 -16.45 17.05
N SER A 123 27.49 -17.67 17.50
CA SER A 123 28.65 -18.41 16.99
C SER A 123 28.55 -18.86 15.52
N ASP A 124 27.36 -18.74 14.93
CA ASP A 124 27.04 -19.08 13.53
C ASP A 124 26.23 -17.95 12.87
N SER A 125 26.62 -16.71 13.19
CA SER A 125 26.04 -15.49 12.62
C SER A 125 27.03 -14.79 11.70
N HIS A 126 26.52 -14.18 10.63
CA HIS A 126 27.33 -13.46 9.65
C HIS A 126 26.77 -12.08 9.40
N ALA A 127 27.63 -11.07 9.44
CA ALA A 127 27.34 -9.71 9.00
C ALA A 127 28.29 -9.35 7.86
N LYS A 128 27.75 -9.03 6.68
CA LYS A 128 28.54 -8.69 5.50
C LYS A 128 28.10 -7.34 4.93
N PRO A 129 28.94 -6.30 5.00
CA PRO A 129 28.67 -5.04 4.31
C PRO A 129 28.79 -5.23 2.80
N VAL A 130 27.77 -4.76 2.09
CA VAL A 130 27.65 -4.72 0.63
C VAL A 130 27.44 -3.27 0.23
N HIS A 131 28.34 -2.76 -0.62
CA HIS A 131 28.15 -1.45 -1.26
C HIS A 131 27.03 -1.60 -2.27
N LEU A 132 25.90 -0.96 -1.99
CA LEU A 132 24.69 -1.10 -2.79
C LEU A 132 24.71 -0.12 -3.97
N PHE A 133 25.03 1.14 -3.68
CA PHE A 133 24.94 2.23 -4.66
C PHE A 133 25.70 3.46 -4.18
N THR A 134 26.30 4.21 -5.09
CA THR A 134 26.81 5.57 -4.84
C THR A 134 26.17 6.54 -5.83
N GLU A 135 25.72 7.68 -5.32
CA GLU A 135 25.25 8.80 -6.13
C GLU A 135 25.75 10.11 -5.53
N ARG A 136 26.60 10.84 -6.27
CA ARG A 136 27.29 12.03 -5.79
C ARG A 136 28.10 11.74 -4.52
N ASP A 137 27.75 12.36 -3.39
CA ASP A 137 28.33 12.15 -2.07
C ASP A 137 27.56 11.14 -1.21
N ARG A 138 26.47 10.55 -1.72
CA ARG A 138 25.60 9.61 -1.00
C ARG A 138 26.03 8.18 -1.27
N VAL A 139 26.31 7.43 -0.21
CA VAL A 139 26.75 6.04 -0.29
C VAL A 139 25.79 5.15 0.49
N TYR A 140 25.21 4.18 -0.21
CA TYR A 140 24.24 3.23 0.33
C TYR A 140 24.95 1.92 0.66
N TRP A 141 24.91 1.54 1.93
CA TRP A 141 25.45 0.28 2.41
C TRP A 141 24.32 -0.61 2.90
N ARG A 142 24.26 -1.82 2.35
CA ARG A 142 23.43 -2.90 2.87
C ARG A 142 24.31 -3.85 3.65
N VAL A 143 24.02 -4.06 4.92
CA VAL A 143 24.67 -5.08 5.75
C VAL A 143 23.81 -6.33 5.68
N ASP A 144 24.26 -7.35 4.96
CA ASP A 144 23.60 -8.65 4.95
C ASP A 144 23.78 -9.31 6.32
N LEU A 145 22.66 -9.69 6.95
CA LEU A 145 22.60 -10.27 8.29
C LEU A 145 22.06 -11.69 8.20
N GLU A 146 22.81 -12.64 8.71
CA GLU A 146 22.41 -14.04 8.78
C GLU A 146 22.66 -14.60 10.17
N THR A 147 21.74 -15.41 10.66
CA THR A 147 21.90 -16.03 11.99
C THR A 147 21.12 -17.33 12.11
N ALA A 148 21.70 -18.32 12.79
CA ALA A 148 21.02 -19.58 13.06
C ALA A 148 19.88 -19.38 14.07
N LEU A 149 18.74 -20.03 13.80
CA LEU A 149 17.65 -20.17 14.75
C LEU A 149 17.98 -21.25 15.77
N GLY A 150 17.51 -21.09 17.01
CA GLY A 150 17.71 -22.04 18.09
C GLY A 150 16.41 -22.71 18.53
N GLU A 151 16.50 -23.51 19.58
CA GLU A 151 15.34 -24.12 20.27
C GLU A 151 14.50 -23.10 21.04
N GLU A 152 15.06 -21.93 21.33
CA GLU A 152 14.40 -20.82 22.01
C GLU A 152 14.41 -19.56 21.15
N GLU A 153 13.36 -18.76 21.33
CA GLU A 153 13.27 -17.41 20.78
C GLU A 153 14.35 -16.55 21.43
N ARG A 154 15.00 -15.68 20.65
CA ARG A 154 16.10 -14.86 21.18
C ARG A 154 16.22 -13.51 20.52
N GLU A 155 16.77 -12.59 21.30
CA GLU A 155 17.26 -11.31 20.84
C GLU A 155 18.63 -11.47 20.18
N VAL A 156 18.83 -10.79 19.06
CA VAL A 156 20.06 -10.79 18.26
C VAL A 156 20.58 -9.37 18.19
N HIS A 157 21.74 -9.14 18.78
CA HIS A 157 22.41 -7.85 18.74
C HIS A 157 23.24 -7.74 17.47
N TYR A 158 23.20 -6.57 16.84
CA TYR A 158 24.05 -6.25 15.71
C TYR A 158 24.67 -4.86 15.90
N SER A 159 25.85 -4.69 15.31
CA SER A 159 26.50 -3.40 15.32
C SER A 159 27.09 -3.02 13.97
N ILE A 160 27.14 -1.72 13.71
CA ILE A 160 27.67 -1.13 12.50
C ILE A 160 28.54 0.04 12.93
N ALA A 161 29.86 -0.07 12.77
CA ALA A 161 30.75 1.07 12.94
C ALA A 161 30.90 1.80 11.61
N LEU A 162 30.69 3.12 11.64
CA LEU A 162 30.75 3.95 10.45
C LEU A 162 32.15 3.94 9.84
N ALA A 163 32.19 4.05 8.52
CA ALA A 163 33.44 4.07 7.79
C ALA A 163 34.30 5.29 8.17
N GLY A 164 35.62 5.15 8.20
CA GLY A 164 36.56 6.25 8.52
C GLY A 164 36.66 6.69 9.99
N HIS A 165 35.78 6.24 10.88
CA HIS A 165 35.66 6.75 12.27
C HIS A 165 36.45 6.02 13.36
N GLY A 166 37.42 5.17 12.99
CA GLY A 166 38.24 4.44 13.98
C GLY A 166 37.45 3.58 14.99
N GLY A 167 36.16 3.32 14.75
CA GLY A 167 35.26 2.59 15.65
C GLY A 167 34.55 3.44 16.72
N GLN A 168 34.67 4.78 16.72
CA GLN A 168 34.00 5.62 17.73
C GLN A 168 32.50 5.84 17.42
N ASP A 169 32.15 6.03 16.15
CA ASP A 169 30.76 6.14 15.70
C ASP A 169 30.19 4.75 15.41
N LYS A 170 29.60 4.14 16.44
CA LYS A 170 29.04 2.78 16.39
C LYS A 170 27.53 2.81 16.62
N ILE A 171 26.79 2.25 15.66
CA ILE A 171 25.36 1.97 15.80
C ILE A 171 25.22 0.60 16.45
N GLU A 172 24.52 0.53 17.58
CA GLU A 172 24.22 -0.73 18.28
C GLU A 172 22.70 -0.88 18.44
N ARG A 173 22.17 -1.99 17.96
CA ARG A 173 20.75 -2.30 17.94
C ARG A 173 20.53 -3.80 18.09
N SER A 174 19.29 -4.19 18.31
CA SER A 174 18.88 -5.59 18.41
C SER A 174 17.58 -5.83 17.66
N PHE A 175 17.35 -7.08 17.28
CA PHE A 175 16.07 -7.56 16.75
C PHE A 175 15.80 -8.97 17.23
N TRP A 176 14.56 -9.43 17.10
CA TRP A 176 14.17 -10.75 17.59
C TRP A 176 14.02 -11.77 16.47
N VAL A 177 14.54 -12.97 16.70
CA VAL A 177 14.34 -14.13 15.84
C VAL A 177 13.57 -15.21 16.58
N SER A 178 12.69 -15.90 15.86
CA SER A 178 11.87 -16.97 16.43
C SER A 178 12.71 -18.19 16.75
N LYS A 179 12.19 -19.10 17.57
CA LYS A 179 12.73 -20.47 17.60
C LYS A 179 12.41 -21.25 16.32
N ILE A 180 13.10 -22.36 16.12
CA ILE A 180 12.80 -23.33 15.06
C ILE A 180 11.36 -23.84 15.24
N GLY A 181 10.61 -23.89 14.14
CA GLY A 181 9.23 -24.40 14.13
C GLY A 181 8.20 -23.46 14.77
N GLN A 182 8.57 -22.23 15.13
CA GLN A 182 7.63 -21.23 15.63
C GLN A 182 7.03 -20.42 14.47
N THR A 183 5.71 -20.19 14.52
CA THR A 183 5.04 -19.22 13.65
C THR A 183 5.39 -17.80 14.08
N PHE A 184 5.68 -16.91 13.13
CA PHE A 184 6.04 -15.53 13.47
C PHE A 184 4.89 -14.78 14.16
N ARG A 185 5.29 -13.77 14.95
CA ARG A 185 4.41 -12.71 15.45
C ARG A 185 4.57 -11.52 14.52
N ILE A 186 3.49 -11.20 13.82
CA ILE A 186 3.51 -10.33 12.65
C ILE A 186 2.74 -9.06 12.99
N MET A 187 3.32 -7.90 12.67
CA MET A 187 2.61 -6.64 12.59
C MET A 187 2.29 -6.33 11.12
N PHE A 188 1.12 -5.76 10.86
CA PHE A 188 0.74 -5.22 9.56
C PHE A 188 0.32 -3.75 9.72
N PHE A 189 0.81 -2.89 8.83
CA PHE A 189 0.47 -1.47 8.76
C PHE A 189 0.45 -0.97 7.31
N SER A 190 -0.21 0.17 7.09
CA SER A 190 -0.21 0.90 5.82
C SER A 190 -0.50 2.38 6.08
N CYS A 191 -0.33 3.22 5.05
CA CYS A 191 -0.59 4.67 5.11
C CYS A 191 0.16 5.31 6.27
N ASN A 192 1.48 5.17 6.22
CA ASN A 192 2.44 5.76 7.13
C ASN A 192 2.95 7.09 6.55
N GLY A 193 2.04 8.02 6.24
CA GLY A 193 2.34 9.43 5.97
C GLY A 193 1.15 10.33 6.28
N PHE A 194 1.19 11.58 5.82
CA PHE A 194 0.12 12.55 6.01
C PHE A 194 -0.31 13.07 4.64
N CYS A 195 -1.62 13.03 4.39
CA CYS A 195 -2.21 13.88 3.37
C CYS A 195 -2.21 15.33 3.87
N SER A 196 -2.26 16.30 2.96
CA SER A 196 -2.27 17.73 3.29
C SER A 196 -3.29 18.07 4.39
N GLY A 197 -2.82 18.68 5.48
CA GLY A 197 -3.65 19.08 6.62
C GLY A 197 -4.10 17.93 7.54
N GLY A 198 -3.80 16.67 7.20
CA GLY A 198 -4.08 15.50 8.03
C GLY A 198 -3.31 15.55 9.35
N GLU A 199 -2.07 16.01 9.33
CA GLU A 199 -1.18 16.17 10.48
C GLU A 199 -1.75 17.12 11.55
N ASN A 200 -2.59 18.09 11.17
CA ASN A 200 -3.23 19.01 12.12
C ASN A 200 -4.35 18.35 12.94
N ARG A 201 -4.89 17.22 12.44
CA ARG A 201 -5.99 16.49 13.07
C ARG A 201 -5.50 15.45 14.08
N VAL A 202 -4.24 15.03 14.01
CA VAL A 202 -3.68 13.95 14.86
C VAL A 202 -2.34 14.35 15.48
N LYS A 203 -1.83 13.57 16.44
CA LYS A 203 -0.53 13.80 17.05
C LYS A 203 0.55 12.96 16.37
N GLY A 204 1.22 13.54 15.37
CA GLY A 204 2.42 13.00 14.71
C GLY A 204 2.39 11.48 14.50
N LEU A 205 3.50 10.82 14.80
CA LEU A 205 3.69 9.38 14.64
C LEU A 205 3.30 8.56 15.90
N ALA A 206 2.34 9.04 16.71
CA ALA A 206 2.10 8.52 18.06
C ALA A 206 1.84 7.00 18.16
N LEU A 207 1.18 6.36 17.18
CA LEU A 207 0.90 4.91 17.25
C LEU A 207 2.17 4.06 17.23
N TRP A 208 3.28 4.56 16.67
CA TRP A 208 4.56 3.86 16.73
C TRP A 208 5.08 3.72 18.16
N ASN A 209 4.72 4.63 19.08
CA ASN A 209 5.01 4.44 20.51
C ASN A 209 4.30 3.22 21.09
N ASP A 210 3.07 2.94 20.65
CA ASP A 210 2.32 1.76 21.07
C ASP A 210 2.92 0.47 20.53
N VAL A 211 3.32 0.50 19.25
CA VAL A 211 4.06 -0.60 18.60
C VAL A 211 5.33 -0.94 19.38
N LEU A 212 6.15 0.06 19.72
CA LEU A 212 7.38 -0.14 20.48
C LEU A 212 7.11 -0.69 21.88
N ARG A 213 6.10 -0.16 22.60
CA ARG A 213 5.68 -0.70 23.91
C ARG A 213 5.21 -2.15 23.82
N LEU A 214 4.54 -2.54 22.73
CA LEU A 214 4.13 -3.93 22.52
C LEU A 214 5.32 -4.82 22.19
N HIS A 215 6.22 -4.35 21.32
CA HIS A 215 7.44 -5.07 20.95
C HIS A 215 8.32 -5.36 22.18
N GLU A 216 8.49 -4.39 23.08
CA GLU A 216 9.23 -4.56 24.34
C GLU A 216 8.62 -5.65 25.24
N LYS A 217 7.28 -5.76 25.27
CA LYS A 217 6.57 -6.76 26.09
C LYS A 217 6.53 -8.14 25.46
N SER A 218 6.32 -8.19 24.15
CA SER A 218 6.16 -9.40 23.36
C SER A 218 6.71 -9.15 21.96
N PRO A 219 7.94 -9.60 21.67
CA PRO A 219 8.66 -9.17 20.48
C PRO A 219 7.95 -9.51 19.18
N LEU A 220 7.88 -8.56 18.27
CA LEU A 220 7.43 -8.78 16.90
C LEU A 220 8.60 -9.32 16.08
N HIS A 221 8.35 -10.36 15.29
CA HIS A 221 9.38 -10.98 14.44
C HIS A 221 9.52 -10.29 13.09
N VAL A 222 8.43 -9.68 12.62
CA VAL A 222 8.37 -8.97 11.33
C VAL A 222 7.24 -7.94 11.37
N MET A 223 7.44 -6.81 10.70
CA MET A 223 6.38 -5.89 10.33
C MET A 223 6.18 -5.87 8.81
N ILE A 224 4.94 -5.77 8.37
CA ILE A 224 4.55 -5.81 6.96
C ILE A 224 3.97 -4.43 6.60
N GLY A 225 4.63 -3.73 5.68
CA GLY A 225 4.15 -2.48 5.09
C GLY A 225 3.33 -2.76 3.84
N GLY A 226 2.05 -2.35 3.87
CA GLY A 226 1.10 -2.61 2.79
C GLY A 226 1.03 -1.59 1.69
N GLY A 227 2.07 -0.79 1.46
CA GLY A 227 2.00 0.41 0.61
C GLY A 227 1.74 1.68 1.42
N ASP A 228 2.05 2.81 0.80
CA ASP A 228 2.06 4.14 1.40
C ASP A 228 2.95 4.20 2.63
N GLN A 229 4.17 3.66 2.54
CA GLN A 229 5.14 3.77 3.64
C GLN A 229 5.60 5.22 3.83
N ILE A 230 5.46 6.02 2.78
CA ILE A 230 5.82 7.43 2.64
C ILE A 230 4.85 8.11 1.65
N TYR A 231 4.55 9.40 1.84
CA TYR A 231 3.64 10.18 0.99
C TYR A 231 4.42 11.22 0.18
N SER A 232 4.71 10.91 -1.07
CA SER A 232 5.55 11.72 -1.97
C SER A 232 4.77 12.84 -2.69
N ASP A 233 3.50 13.06 -2.35
CA ASP A 233 2.59 13.98 -3.04
C ASP A 233 3.05 15.45 -2.96
N GLY A 234 3.75 15.76 -1.87
CA GLY A 234 4.35 17.06 -1.59
C GLY A 234 5.33 17.55 -2.67
N ILE A 235 5.75 16.68 -3.60
CA ILE A 235 6.61 17.05 -4.74
C ILE A 235 5.99 18.16 -5.62
N THR A 236 4.66 18.32 -5.56
CA THR A 236 3.90 19.30 -6.33
C THR A 236 3.52 20.57 -5.57
N GLU A 237 3.81 20.64 -4.27
CA GLU A 237 3.46 21.76 -3.40
C GLU A 237 4.27 23.04 -3.67
N ALA A 238 3.93 24.14 -2.99
CA ALA A 238 4.66 25.39 -3.08
C ALA A 238 6.14 25.18 -2.68
N HIS A 239 7.06 25.75 -3.46
CA HIS A 239 8.51 25.59 -3.30
C HIS A 239 9.09 24.20 -3.60
N ALA A 240 8.25 23.21 -3.93
CA ALA A 240 8.72 21.89 -4.37
C ALA A 240 9.13 21.91 -5.86
N PRO A 241 9.97 20.97 -6.32
CA PRO A 241 10.49 20.94 -7.69
C PRO A 241 9.42 20.98 -8.79
N LEU A 242 8.23 20.40 -8.56
CA LEU A 242 7.16 20.35 -9.56
C LEU A 242 6.09 21.42 -9.38
N GLU A 243 6.28 22.43 -8.52
CA GLU A 243 5.34 23.54 -8.32
C GLU A 243 4.93 24.19 -9.65
N SER A 244 5.91 24.52 -10.49
CA SER A 244 5.66 25.18 -11.79
C SER A 244 4.88 24.28 -12.75
N TRP A 245 5.13 22.97 -12.70
CA TRP A 245 4.39 21.99 -13.50
C TRP A 245 2.96 21.83 -12.97
N ALA A 246 2.76 21.84 -11.65
CA ALA A 246 1.45 21.73 -11.01
C ALA A 246 0.56 22.95 -11.30
N LYS A 247 1.16 24.16 -11.34
CA LYS A 247 0.48 25.43 -11.67
C LYS A 247 0.04 25.57 -13.14
N GLU A 248 0.54 24.75 -14.06
CA GLU A 248 0.08 24.77 -15.46
C GLU A 248 -1.35 24.20 -15.56
N LEU A 249 -2.31 25.10 -15.76
CA LEU A 249 -3.74 24.78 -15.77
C LEU A 249 -4.20 24.08 -17.06
N SER A 250 -3.46 24.16 -18.16
CA SER A 250 -3.79 23.47 -19.40
C SER A 250 -3.32 22.02 -19.35
N PRO A 251 -4.22 21.02 -19.34
CA PRO A 251 -3.81 19.61 -19.27
C PRO A 251 -2.94 19.19 -20.47
N LEU A 252 -3.23 19.78 -21.65
CA LEU A 252 -2.46 19.52 -22.87
C LEU A 252 -1.04 20.08 -22.77
N LYS A 253 -0.87 21.31 -22.29
CA LYS A 253 0.46 21.90 -22.10
C LYS A 253 1.22 21.14 -21.01
N ARG A 254 0.58 20.89 -19.86
CA ARG A 254 1.15 20.15 -18.72
C ARG A 254 1.66 18.76 -19.12
N SER A 255 0.91 18.03 -19.94
CA SER A 255 1.32 16.71 -20.47
C SER A 255 2.54 16.73 -21.39
N LYS A 256 2.88 17.90 -21.95
CA LYS A 256 4.00 18.10 -22.89
C LYS A 256 5.20 18.78 -22.25
N ILE A 257 5.11 19.20 -20.99
CA ILE A 257 6.24 19.81 -20.28
C ILE A 257 7.38 18.77 -20.24
N PRO A 258 8.58 19.12 -20.73
CA PRO A 258 9.71 18.21 -20.71
C PRO A 258 10.19 17.98 -19.28
N PHE A 259 10.92 16.87 -19.08
CA PHE A 259 11.58 16.56 -17.82
C PHE A 259 13.11 16.59 -18.04
N PRO A 260 13.69 17.81 -18.14
CA PRO A 260 15.13 17.97 -18.40
C PRO A 260 15.96 17.55 -17.18
N ILE A 261 17.26 17.35 -17.39
CA ILE A 261 18.18 16.85 -16.36
C ILE A 261 18.19 17.72 -15.10
N GLU A 262 18.06 19.04 -15.24
CA GLU A 262 18.07 19.96 -14.10
C GLU A 262 16.80 19.83 -13.25
N LEU A 263 15.64 19.57 -13.87
CA LEU A 263 14.41 19.32 -13.14
C LEU A 263 14.46 17.94 -12.48
N ARG A 264 14.98 16.96 -13.21
CA ARG A 264 15.19 15.61 -12.72
C ARG A 264 16.07 15.59 -11.47
N ASP A 265 17.21 16.26 -11.50
CA ASP A 265 18.13 16.33 -10.37
C ASP A 265 17.46 16.96 -9.13
N LYS A 266 16.64 18.00 -9.31
CA LYS A 266 15.86 18.61 -8.22
C LYS A 266 14.81 17.67 -7.65
N VAL A 267 14.09 16.93 -8.50
CA VAL A 267 13.11 15.92 -8.06
C VAL A 267 13.85 14.80 -7.33
N ASP A 268 14.97 14.33 -7.87
CA ASP A 268 15.79 13.29 -7.28
C ASP A 268 16.30 13.66 -5.88
N ASP A 269 16.81 14.89 -5.71
CA ASP A 269 17.23 15.44 -4.43
C ASP A 269 16.08 15.59 -3.43
N TRP A 270 14.91 15.99 -3.92
CA TRP A 270 13.72 16.08 -3.08
C TRP A 270 13.29 14.70 -2.59
N TYR A 271 13.22 13.68 -3.45
CA TYR A 271 12.86 12.32 -3.03
C TYR A 271 13.89 11.76 -2.05
N PHE A 272 15.19 11.97 -2.29
CA PHE A 272 16.24 11.58 -1.36
C PHE A 272 16.01 12.15 0.04
N GLN A 273 15.88 13.48 0.12
CA GLN A 273 15.72 14.18 1.38
C GLN A 273 14.44 13.75 2.08
N HIS A 274 13.34 13.64 1.32
CA HIS A 274 12.06 13.19 1.82
C HIS A 274 12.13 11.77 2.43
N HIS A 275 12.82 10.84 1.75
CA HIS A 275 13.06 9.49 2.28
C HIS A 275 13.93 9.50 3.55
N CYS A 276 15.02 10.26 3.56
CA CYS A 276 15.86 10.39 4.75
C CYS A 276 15.10 10.98 5.94
N ASP A 277 14.32 12.04 5.73
CA ASP A 277 13.54 12.70 6.78
C ASP A 277 12.45 11.75 7.33
N TRP A 278 11.73 11.08 6.44
CA TRP A 278 10.61 10.24 6.83
C TRP A 278 11.03 8.94 7.53
N PHE A 279 11.98 8.19 6.96
CA PHE A 279 12.43 6.92 7.54
C PHE A 279 13.29 7.11 8.81
N ASN A 280 13.82 8.31 9.05
CA ASN A 280 14.46 8.69 10.31
C ASN A 280 13.53 9.38 11.32
N ALA A 281 12.27 9.64 10.99
CA ALA A 281 11.35 10.30 11.92
C ALA A 281 11.10 9.41 13.16
N SER A 282 11.22 9.98 14.36
CA SER A 282 10.90 9.28 15.61
C SER A 282 9.38 9.30 15.85
N PRO A 283 8.74 8.19 16.30
CA PRO A 283 9.34 6.95 16.79
C PRO A 283 9.46 5.83 15.74
N PHE A 284 9.24 6.14 14.46
CA PHE A 284 9.29 5.16 13.37
C PHE A 284 10.72 4.65 13.11
N ARG A 285 11.73 5.52 13.21
CA ARG A 285 13.16 5.14 13.12
C ARG A 285 13.53 4.04 14.10
N GLU A 286 13.04 4.13 15.33
CA GLU A 286 13.30 3.16 16.40
C GLU A 286 12.68 1.81 16.07
N ALA A 287 11.50 1.77 15.45
CA ALA A 287 10.88 0.54 14.96
C ALA A 287 11.65 -0.05 13.77
N ASN A 288 12.03 0.77 12.78
CA ASN A 288 12.83 0.37 11.62
C ASN A 288 14.17 -0.26 12.03
N ALA A 289 14.75 0.19 13.14
CA ALA A 289 16.04 -0.31 13.63
C ALA A 289 15.94 -1.60 14.45
N GLN A 290 14.74 -2.10 14.78
CA GLN A 290 14.55 -3.24 15.70
C GLN A 290 13.56 -4.29 15.19
N ILE A 291 12.65 -3.92 14.27
CA ILE A 291 11.62 -4.82 13.73
C ILE A 291 11.87 -4.96 12.22
N PRO A 292 12.30 -6.14 11.74
CA PRO A 292 12.52 -6.36 10.31
C PRO A 292 11.25 -6.14 9.48
N GLN A 293 11.34 -5.37 8.40
CA GLN A 293 10.21 -5.09 7.50
C GLN A 293 10.15 -5.98 6.26
N LEU A 294 8.93 -6.16 5.75
CA LEU A 294 8.60 -6.61 4.40
C LEU A 294 7.58 -5.62 3.81
N ASN A 295 7.95 -4.89 2.76
CA ASN A 295 7.07 -3.87 2.18
C ASN A 295 6.75 -4.18 0.71
N ILE A 296 5.53 -3.81 0.32
CA ILE A 296 5.21 -3.44 -1.07
C ILE A 296 4.90 -1.95 -1.09
N TRP A 297 5.00 -1.31 -2.25
CA TRP A 297 4.59 0.10 -2.44
C TRP A 297 3.15 0.23 -2.97
N ASP A 298 2.53 1.38 -2.71
CA ASP A 298 1.31 1.85 -3.38
C ASP A 298 1.57 3.18 -4.14
N ASP A 299 0.53 3.90 -4.51
CA ASP A 299 0.64 5.11 -5.32
C ASP A 299 1.22 6.31 -4.55
N HIS A 300 0.93 6.53 -3.26
CA HIS A 300 1.54 7.65 -2.52
C HIS A 300 3.05 7.49 -2.31
N ASP A 301 3.62 6.28 -2.39
CA ASP A 301 5.07 6.09 -2.46
C ASP A 301 5.68 6.76 -3.72
N ILE A 302 4.85 6.97 -4.76
CA ILE A 302 5.20 7.58 -6.04
C ILE A 302 4.64 9.01 -6.12
N ILE A 303 3.34 9.13 -6.32
CA ILE A 303 2.50 10.33 -6.30
C ILE A 303 1.05 9.84 -6.36
N ASP A 304 0.15 10.47 -5.62
CA ASP A 304 -1.27 10.17 -5.53
C ASP A 304 -1.89 9.80 -6.90
N GLY A 305 -2.58 8.66 -6.95
CA GLY A 305 -3.27 8.15 -8.13
C GLY A 305 -2.35 7.59 -9.23
N PHE A 306 -1.05 7.38 -8.96
CA PHE A 306 -0.12 6.80 -9.94
C PHE A 306 -0.58 5.39 -10.36
N GLY A 307 -0.98 5.32 -11.62
CA GLY A 307 -1.53 4.17 -12.30
C GLY A 307 -2.95 4.43 -12.82
N THR A 308 -3.68 5.35 -12.20
CA THR A 308 -5.13 5.55 -12.40
C THR A 308 -5.46 6.73 -13.32
N TYR A 309 -4.51 7.63 -13.58
CA TYR A 309 -4.64 8.64 -14.64
C TYR A 309 -4.77 8.05 -16.06
N LYS A 310 -5.32 8.85 -16.99
CA LYS A 310 -5.37 8.50 -18.43
C LYS A 310 -3.96 8.19 -18.97
N ASP A 311 -3.85 7.19 -19.85
CA ASP A 311 -2.57 6.74 -20.43
C ASP A 311 -1.73 7.90 -21.02
N ALA A 312 -2.35 8.81 -21.78
CA ALA A 312 -1.65 9.97 -22.33
C ALA A 312 -1.04 10.90 -21.26
N TRP A 313 -1.63 10.93 -20.07
CA TRP A 313 -1.16 11.72 -18.93
C TRP A 313 -0.06 10.98 -18.16
N GLN A 314 -0.23 9.67 -17.95
CA GLN A 314 0.81 8.80 -17.37
C GLN A 314 2.09 8.75 -18.19
N ARG A 315 1.96 8.85 -19.52
CA ARG A 315 3.10 8.92 -20.44
C ARG A 315 3.70 10.32 -20.56
N ALA A 316 3.24 11.31 -19.78
CA ALA A 316 3.89 12.61 -19.79
C ALA A 316 5.35 12.46 -19.30
N PRO A 317 6.32 13.21 -19.85
CA PRO A 317 7.73 13.09 -19.46
C PRO A 317 7.95 13.22 -17.94
N VAL A 318 7.18 14.10 -17.28
CA VAL A 318 7.23 14.29 -15.83
C VAL A 318 6.76 13.04 -15.07
N PHE A 319 5.66 12.40 -15.46
CA PHE A 319 5.17 11.18 -14.80
C PHE A 319 6.13 10.00 -14.98
N MET A 320 6.63 9.80 -16.19
CA MET A 320 7.65 8.79 -16.47
C MET A 320 8.92 9.04 -15.63
N GLY A 321 9.31 10.32 -15.48
CA GLY A 321 10.41 10.76 -14.63
C GLY A 321 10.21 10.44 -13.15
N ILE A 322 9.03 10.79 -12.61
CA ILE A 322 8.66 10.50 -11.22
C ILE A 322 8.64 8.99 -10.96
N GLY A 323 8.01 8.21 -11.85
CA GLY A 323 7.92 6.75 -11.70
C GLY A 323 9.30 6.08 -11.63
N GLU A 324 10.26 6.54 -12.43
CA GLU A 324 11.65 6.05 -12.37
C GLU A 324 12.32 6.41 -11.03
N ILE A 325 12.20 7.67 -10.60
CA ILE A 325 12.84 8.16 -9.37
C ILE A 325 12.23 7.47 -8.15
N ALA A 326 10.91 7.34 -8.09
CA ALA A 326 10.22 6.62 -7.01
C ALA A 326 10.63 5.14 -6.99
N TRP A 327 10.72 4.48 -8.16
CA TRP A 327 11.20 3.10 -8.24
C TRP A 327 12.64 2.94 -7.70
N LYS A 328 13.53 3.90 -7.98
CA LYS A 328 14.90 3.95 -7.43
C LYS A 328 14.86 3.97 -5.90
N TYR A 329 14.09 4.88 -5.30
CA TYR A 329 14.05 5.05 -3.86
C TYR A 329 13.31 3.94 -3.12
N MET A 330 12.23 3.39 -3.70
CA MET A 330 11.58 2.18 -3.21
C MET A 330 12.56 1.00 -3.20
N SER A 331 13.31 0.80 -4.28
CA SER A 331 14.32 -0.27 -4.38
C SER A 331 15.40 -0.12 -3.32
N LEU A 332 15.94 1.09 -3.13
CA LEU A 332 17.00 1.37 -2.17
C LEU A 332 16.51 1.25 -0.72
N PHE A 333 15.51 2.06 -0.32
CA PHE A 333 15.09 2.23 1.08
C PHE A 333 14.21 1.10 1.59
N GLN A 334 13.32 0.55 0.75
CA GLN A 334 12.33 -0.44 1.20
C GLN A 334 12.74 -1.87 0.84
N GLN A 335 13.43 -2.09 -0.29
CA GLN A 335 13.83 -3.42 -0.75
C GLN A 335 15.30 -3.77 -0.48
N HIS A 336 16.14 -2.77 -0.16
CA HIS A 336 17.60 -2.92 -0.05
C HIS A 336 18.22 -3.53 -1.31
N LEU A 337 17.73 -3.10 -2.46
CA LEU A 337 18.21 -3.48 -3.78
C LEU A 337 18.84 -2.26 -4.46
N PRO A 338 19.90 -2.48 -5.25
CA PRO A 338 20.40 -1.42 -6.10
C PRO A 338 19.40 -1.15 -7.24
N PRO A 339 19.38 0.07 -7.78
CA PRO A 339 18.57 0.36 -8.96
C PRO A 339 19.03 -0.48 -10.18
N SER A 340 18.12 -0.83 -11.09
CA SER A 340 18.35 -1.84 -12.14
C SER A 340 19.29 -1.41 -13.28
N THR A 341 19.76 -2.42 -14.02
CA THR A 341 20.91 -2.44 -14.95
C THR A 341 20.69 -1.79 -16.33
N THR A 342 20.33 -0.50 -16.38
CA THR A 342 21.02 0.37 -17.38
C THR A 342 22.39 0.82 -16.86
N THR A 343 22.59 0.65 -15.55
CA THR A 343 23.82 0.91 -14.81
C THR A 343 24.17 -0.35 -14.02
N ASN A 344 24.96 -1.26 -14.61
CA ASN A 344 25.82 -2.17 -13.84
C ASN A 344 27.01 -1.39 -13.24
N GLN A 345 26.75 -0.14 -12.85
CA GLN A 345 27.73 0.76 -12.29
C GLN A 345 27.31 0.98 -10.86
N LEU A 346 28.22 0.71 -9.92
CA LEU A 346 28.13 1.14 -8.52
C LEU A 346 27.94 2.67 -8.38
N THR A 347 27.85 3.40 -9.49
CA THR A 347 27.71 4.83 -9.65
C THR A 347 26.61 5.15 -10.66
N TYR A 348 25.82 6.18 -10.39
CA TYR A 348 24.76 6.64 -11.28
C TYR A 348 25.25 7.59 -12.40
N ASP A 349 24.84 7.37 -13.65
CA ASP A 349 25.03 8.33 -14.76
C ASP A 349 23.70 9.02 -15.10
N PRO A 350 23.52 10.32 -14.79
CA PRO A 350 22.30 11.02 -15.09
C PRO A 350 21.94 11.12 -16.59
N ALA A 351 22.95 11.06 -17.48
CA ALA A 351 22.75 11.18 -18.92
C ALA A 351 22.16 9.92 -19.57
N SER A 352 22.15 8.78 -18.87
CA SER A 352 21.60 7.52 -19.39
C SER A 352 20.07 7.45 -19.35
N PHE A 353 19.41 8.41 -18.68
CA PHE A 353 17.96 8.41 -18.50
C PHE A 353 17.24 9.18 -19.62
N ASP A 354 16.23 8.54 -20.24
CA ASP A 354 15.35 9.16 -21.23
C ASP A 354 13.87 9.03 -20.78
N PRO A 355 13.25 10.10 -20.28
CA PRO A 355 11.85 10.08 -19.84
C PRO A 355 10.85 10.05 -20.99
N ARG A 356 11.30 10.10 -22.26
CA ARG A 356 10.39 10.05 -23.40
C ARG A 356 9.74 8.66 -23.48
N PRO A 357 8.42 8.59 -23.68
CA PRO A 357 7.75 7.32 -23.89
C PRO A 357 8.41 6.57 -25.04
N ARG A 358 8.97 5.38 -24.75
CA ARG A 358 9.39 4.48 -25.82
C ARG A 358 8.15 4.16 -26.64
N LYS A 359 8.25 4.27 -27.97
CA LYS A 359 7.16 3.82 -28.84
C LYS A 359 6.91 2.35 -28.48
N PRO A 360 5.65 1.92 -28.27
CA PRO A 360 5.38 0.51 -28.07
C PRO A 360 6.04 -0.24 -29.22
N THR A 361 6.94 -1.17 -28.89
CA THR A 361 7.45 -2.13 -29.87
C THR A 361 6.21 -2.74 -30.53
N ARG A 362 6.16 -2.72 -31.86
CA ARG A 362 5.15 -3.48 -32.62
C ARG A 362 5.41 -4.96 -32.32
N HIS A 363 4.97 -5.44 -31.17
CA HIS A 363 4.56 -6.82 -31.05
C HIS A 363 3.34 -6.96 -31.97
N SER A 364 3.34 -8.01 -32.78
CA SER A 364 2.24 -8.39 -33.66
C SER A 364 0.90 -8.16 -32.97
N PRO A 365 -0.16 -7.72 -33.67
CA PRO A 365 -1.41 -7.30 -33.06
C PRO A 365 -2.05 -8.48 -32.30
N GLY A 366 -1.73 -8.58 -31.01
CA GLY A 366 -2.59 -9.19 -30.02
C GLY A 366 -3.73 -8.21 -29.83
N THR A 367 -4.91 -8.65 -30.23
CA THR A 367 -6.19 -8.00 -30.03
C THR A 367 -6.26 -7.32 -28.66
N THR A 368 -6.77 -6.08 -28.64
CA THR A 368 -7.58 -5.61 -27.51
C THR A 368 -8.80 -6.53 -27.44
N GLU A 369 -8.61 -7.73 -26.90
CA GLU A 369 -9.70 -8.62 -26.55
C GLU A 369 -10.26 -8.14 -25.21
N ALA A 370 -11.56 -7.87 -25.21
CA ALA A 370 -12.35 -7.95 -24.00
C ALA A 370 -11.94 -9.23 -23.25
N ALA A 371 -11.75 -9.12 -21.92
CA ALA A 371 -11.30 -10.21 -21.07
C ALA A 371 -11.82 -11.58 -21.54
N PRO A 372 -10.95 -12.49 -22.02
CA PRO A 372 -11.41 -13.81 -22.44
C PRO A 372 -11.89 -14.58 -21.20
N VAL A 373 -13.14 -15.04 -21.26
CA VAL A 373 -13.68 -16.03 -20.34
C VAL A 373 -13.15 -17.39 -20.81
N PRO A 374 -12.33 -18.11 -20.02
CA PRO A 374 -11.86 -19.42 -20.42
C PRO A 374 -12.98 -20.45 -20.21
N THR A 375 -13.52 -20.97 -21.31
CA THR A 375 -14.31 -22.21 -21.31
C THR A 375 -13.36 -23.41 -21.39
N SER A 376 -13.52 -24.33 -20.46
CA SER A 376 -12.73 -25.55 -20.29
C SER A 376 -13.14 -26.64 -21.28
N GLU A 377 -12.22 -27.15 -22.10
CA GLU A 377 -12.19 -28.57 -22.50
C GLU A 377 -10.73 -29.03 -22.73
N PRO A 378 -10.34 -30.25 -22.27
CA PRO A 378 -8.97 -30.75 -22.36
C PRO A 378 -8.71 -31.51 -23.67
N GLN A 379 -7.56 -31.32 -24.29
CA GLN A 379 -7.06 -32.18 -25.38
C GLN A 379 -5.75 -32.87 -24.99
N HIS A 380 -5.70 -34.17 -25.27
CA HIS A 380 -4.57 -35.09 -25.03
C HIS A 380 -3.49 -35.01 -26.13
N PRO A 381 -2.24 -35.44 -25.85
CA PRO A 381 -1.11 -35.31 -26.77
C PRO A 381 -0.94 -36.55 -27.67
N ASN A 382 -0.46 -36.36 -28.91
CA ASN A 382 0.17 -37.42 -29.71
C ASN A 382 1.34 -36.88 -30.55
N THR A 383 2.53 -37.39 -30.19
CA THR A 383 3.61 -38.01 -30.98
C THR A 383 4.08 -37.50 -32.37
N GLU A 384 5.42 -37.39 -32.42
CA GLU A 384 6.40 -37.81 -33.46
C GLU A 384 6.77 -36.89 -34.66
N SER A 385 8.10 -36.70 -34.78
CA SER A 385 8.88 -36.05 -35.86
C SER A 385 9.02 -36.96 -37.11
N PRO A 386 9.58 -36.50 -38.26
CA PRO A 386 11.06 -36.45 -38.43
C PRO A 386 11.66 -35.44 -39.47
N ASN A 387 12.87 -34.98 -39.15
CA ASN A 387 14.14 -34.81 -39.91
C ASN A 387 14.28 -34.35 -41.40
N GLU A 388 15.37 -33.56 -41.57
CA GLU A 388 16.36 -33.39 -42.68
C GLU A 388 16.21 -32.28 -43.75
N PRO A 389 17.29 -31.80 -44.42
CA PRO A 389 18.72 -31.65 -44.01
C PRO A 389 19.38 -30.29 -44.37
N SER A 390 20.63 -30.14 -43.92
CA SER A 390 21.60 -29.03 -44.05
C SER A 390 22.15 -28.72 -45.45
N GLN A 391 22.57 -27.46 -45.70
CA GLN A 391 23.72 -27.14 -46.57
C GLN A 391 24.53 -25.91 -46.11
N ASN A 392 25.86 -26.08 -46.15
CA ASN A 392 26.93 -25.13 -45.80
C ASN A 392 27.23 -24.12 -46.92
N GLY A 393 27.73 -22.94 -46.55
CA GLY A 393 28.45 -22.02 -47.45
C GLY A 393 29.32 -21.04 -46.66
N HIS A 394 30.63 -21.29 -46.62
CA HIS A 394 31.64 -20.40 -46.04
C HIS A 394 31.97 -19.23 -47.00
N ALA A 395 32.05 -18.00 -46.46
CA ALA A 395 32.89 -16.94 -47.01
C ALA A 395 33.39 -16.02 -45.87
N ASN A 396 34.71 -15.90 -45.77
CA ASN A 396 35.44 -15.04 -44.84
C ASN A 396 35.13 -13.56 -45.08
N GLN A 397 34.69 -12.85 -44.04
CA GLN A 397 34.87 -11.40 -43.90
C GLN A 397 35.13 -11.06 -42.43
N GLU A 398 35.93 -10.03 -42.23
CA GLU A 398 36.73 -9.69 -41.06
C GLU A 398 35.90 -9.47 -39.78
N LYS A 399 36.43 -9.94 -38.65
CA LYS A 399 35.88 -9.75 -37.30
C LYS A 399 35.80 -8.26 -36.92
N PRO A 400 34.62 -7.70 -36.62
CA PRO A 400 34.50 -6.66 -35.61
C PRO A 400 34.45 -7.35 -34.24
N GLN A 401 35.18 -6.82 -33.26
CA GLN A 401 35.08 -7.23 -31.86
C GLN A 401 33.60 -7.34 -31.44
N GLN A 402 33.17 -8.56 -31.13
CA GLN A 402 31.95 -8.76 -30.35
C GLN A 402 32.19 -8.10 -29.00
N SER A 403 31.45 -7.02 -28.74
CA SER A 403 31.17 -6.59 -27.38
C SER A 403 30.48 -7.77 -26.69
N GLU A 404 31.17 -8.40 -25.74
CA GLU A 404 30.56 -9.32 -24.76
C GLU A 404 29.55 -8.51 -23.93
N GLY A 405 28.36 -8.34 -24.49
CA GLY A 405 27.18 -7.85 -23.78
C GLY A 405 26.44 -9.03 -23.17
N THR A 406 27.07 -9.73 -22.23
CA THR A 406 26.33 -10.53 -21.26
C THR A 406 26.07 -9.62 -20.07
N SER A 407 24.87 -9.02 -20.06
CA SER A 407 24.29 -8.42 -18.87
C SER A 407 24.23 -9.51 -17.79
N GLU A 408 25.18 -9.51 -16.87
CA GLU A 408 25.03 -10.24 -15.61
C GLU A 408 23.82 -9.63 -14.89
N GLU A 409 22.65 -10.23 -15.08
CA GLU A 409 21.49 -9.91 -14.27
C GLU A 409 21.86 -10.21 -12.82
N MET A 410 21.79 -9.19 -11.96
CA MET A 410 22.02 -9.35 -10.54
C MET A 410 21.19 -10.52 -10.00
N GLU A 411 21.86 -11.46 -9.33
CA GLU A 411 21.20 -12.55 -8.63
C GLU A 411 20.38 -11.96 -7.48
N LEU A 412 19.06 -11.90 -7.66
CA LEU A 412 18.13 -11.41 -6.64
C LEU A 412 18.03 -12.43 -5.50
N ASP A 413 17.74 -11.95 -4.28
CA ASP A 413 17.39 -12.83 -3.18
C ASP A 413 16.23 -13.78 -3.59
N PRO A 414 16.29 -15.08 -3.26
CA PRO A 414 15.27 -16.04 -3.68
C PRO A 414 13.84 -15.74 -3.22
N SER A 415 13.65 -14.85 -2.24
CA SER A 415 12.33 -14.37 -1.82
C SER A 415 11.63 -13.53 -2.89
N TYR A 416 12.36 -12.93 -3.84
CA TYR A 416 11.73 -12.14 -4.90
C TYR A 416 11.10 -13.00 -5.99
N VAL A 417 9.98 -12.49 -6.53
CA VAL A 417 9.30 -12.98 -7.72
C VAL A 417 9.26 -11.83 -8.72
N ARG A 418 10.18 -11.88 -9.68
CA ARG A 418 10.28 -10.88 -10.74
C ARG A 418 9.13 -11.04 -11.73
N HIS A 419 8.46 -9.95 -12.07
CA HIS A 419 7.39 -9.97 -13.06
C HIS A 419 7.94 -10.34 -14.45
N PRO A 420 7.18 -11.05 -15.27
CA PRO A 420 7.64 -11.43 -16.61
C PRO A 420 7.81 -10.22 -17.55
N GLN A 421 6.94 -9.22 -17.42
CA GLN A 421 6.92 -8.00 -18.24
C GLN A 421 7.42 -6.78 -17.47
N GLN A 422 7.91 -5.78 -18.23
CA GLN A 422 8.14 -4.44 -17.69
C GLN A 422 6.82 -3.69 -17.56
N GLY A 423 6.76 -2.80 -16.59
CA GLY A 423 5.63 -1.90 -16.40
C GLY A 423 5.45 -0.92 -17.56
N PRO A 424 4.21 -0.42 -17.78
CA PRO A 424 3.91 0.49 -18.89
C PRO A 424 4.38 1.93 -18.65
N TYR A 425 4.50 2.32 -17.37
CA TYR A 425 4.90 3.67 -16.92
C TYR A 425 6.17 3.64 -16.07
N ILE A 426 6.33 2.59 -15.25
CA ILE A 426 7.59 2.27 -14.58
C ILE A 426 8.30 1.27 -15.50
N GLN A 427 9.35 1.69 -16.20
CA GLN A 427 10.04 0.88 -17.23
C GLN A 427 10.96 -0.21 -16.64
N HIS A 428 10.56 -0.76 -15.50
CA HIS A 428 11.22 -1.86 -14.78
C HIS A 428 10.27 -3.04 -14.68
N ARG A 429 10.81 -4.21 -14.34
CA ARG A 429 9.99 -5.36 -13.98
C ARG A 429 9.60 -5.24 -12.52
N GLY A 430 8.33 -5.47 -12.20
CA GLY A 430 7.85 -5.46 -10.82
C GLY A 430 8.50 -6.57 -10.00
N LEU A 431 8.57 -6.34 -8.69
CA LEU A 431 9.21 -7.24 -7.73
C LEU A 431 8.23 -7.58 -6.62
N SER A 432 7.49 -8.67 -6.83
CA SER A 432 6.68 -9.29 -5.78
C SER A 432 7.57 -10.08 -4.81
N ILE A 433 7.07 -10.36 -3.61
CA ILE A 433 7.83 -11.06 -2.54
C ILE A 433 7.09 -12.33 -2.16
N CYS A 434 7.79 -13.45 -2.03
CA CYS A 434 7.27 -14.73 -1.54
C CYS A 434 8.25 -15.35 -0.54
N THR A 435 7.82 -15.51 0.71
CA THR A 435 8.69 -16.03 1.80
C THR A 435 7.87 -16.69 2.91
N SER A 436 8.51 -17.52 3.74
CA SER A 436 7.86 -18.10 4.92
C SER A 436 7.90 -17.13 6.10
N LEU A 437 6.83 -17.06 6.88
CA LEU A 437 6.76 -16.28 8.13
C LEU A 437 6.71 -17.23 9.33
N GLY A 438 7.77 -18.02 9.47
CA GLY A 438 7.86 -19.11 10.44
C GLY A 438 7.05 -20.34 10.02
N GLU A 439 6.75 -21.20 10.98
CA GLU A 439 6.06 -22.47 10.72
C GLU A 439 4.63 -22.25 10.24
N GLY A 440 4.26 -22.92 9.14
CA GLY A 440 2.88 -23.03 8.66
C GLY A 440 2.34 -21.81 7.89
N ILE A 441 3.11 -20.73 7.72
CA ILE A 441 2.68 -19.52 6.98
C ILE A 441 3.59 -19.24 5.78
N ILE A 442 2.98 -19.15 4.59
CA ILE A 442 3.61 -18.53 3.41
C ILE A 442 3.03 -17.13 3.23
N PHE A 443 3.89 -16.14 3.02
CA PHE A 443 3.54 -14.78 2.67
C PHE A 443 3.78 -14.53 1.19
N TYR A 444 2.87 -13.81 0.55
CA TYR A 444 3.03 -13.29 -0.80
C TYR A 444 2.62 -11.81 -0.84
N GLY A 445 3.57 -10.90 -1.09
CA GLY A 445 3.30 -9.49 -1.37
C GLY A 445 3.31 -9.24 -2.86
N LEU A 446 2.15 -8.87 -3.42
CA LEU A 446 2.00 -8.61 -4.85
C LEU A 446 2.28 -7.14 -5.16
N ASP A 447 3.30 -6.88 -5.96
CA ASP A 447 3.54 -5.55 -6.54
C ASP A 447 2.42 -5.23 -7.54
N CYS A 448 1.48 -4.38 -7.12
CA CYS A 448 0.36 -3.98 -7.96
C CYS A 448 0.63 -2.68 -8.73
N ARG A 449 1.71 -1.96 -8.43
CA ARG A 449 1.97 -0.62 -8.97
C ARG A 449 2.80 -0.63 -10.23
N THR A 450 3.79 -1.53 -10.33
CA THR A 450 4.63 -1.59 -11.54
C THR A 450 3.82 -1.88 -12.80
N ASP A 451 2.86 -2.80 -12.73
CA ASP A 451 2.01 -3.20 -13.85
C ASP A 451 0.81 -2.25 -14.06
N ARG A 452 0.55 -1.34 -13.12
CA ARG A 452 -0.73 -0.63 -12.98
C ARG A 452 -1.05 0.22 -14.20
N THR A 453 -2.31 0.14 -14.61
CA THR A 453 -2.96 1.12 -15.49
C THR A 453 -4.37 1.41 -15.00
N ARG A 454 -4.98 2.46 -15.57
CA ARG A 454 -6.39 2.80 -15.31
C ARG A 454 -7.38 1.65 -15.55
N HIS A 455 -7.01 0.66 -16.35
CA HIS A 455 -7.90 -0.44 -16.74
C HIS A 455 -7.42 -1.82 -16.29
N ARG A 456 -6.28 -1.91 -15.59
CA ARG A 456 -5.66 -3.17 -15.19
C ARG A 456 -4.79 -2.98 -13.95
N ILE A 457 -4.89 -3.91 -13.01
CA ILE A 457 -4.01 -3.94 -11.83
C ILE A 457 -2.67 -4.59 -12.21
N CYS A 458 -2.69 -5.88 -12.54
CA CYS A 458 -1.51 -6.64 -12.95
C CYS A 458 -1.70 -7.34 -14.29
N TYR A 459 -0.59 -7.69 -14.95
CA TYR A 459 -0.65 -8.53 -16.15
C TYR A 459 -1.04 -9.98 -15.81
N ALA A 460 -1.63 -10.69 -16.78
CA ALA A 460 -2.08 -12.07 -16.60
C ALA A 460 -0.92 -13.04 -16.27
N ASP A 461 0.25 -12.79 -16.84
CA ASP A 461 1.49 -13.53 -16.60
C ASP A 461 2.14 -13.17 -15.27
N THR A 462 1.96 -11.95 -14.75
CA THR A 462 2.29 -11.60 -13.36
C THR A 462 1.50 -12.46 -12.38
N TYR A 463 0.18 -12.59 -12.56
CA TYR A 463 -0.60 -13.54 -11.77
C TYR A 463 -0.13 -14.98 -11.98
N GLN A 464 0.22 -15.38 -13.20
CA GLN A 464 0.73 -16.72 -13.43
C GLN A 464 2.02 -16.99 -12.64
N ALA A 465 2.97 -16.06 -12.66
CA ALA A 465 4.20 -16.15 -11.88
C ALA A 465 3.93 -16.24 -10.36
N MET A 466 2.94 -15.50 -9.85
CA MET A 466 2.48 -15.61 -8.47
C MET A 466 1.98 -17.03 -8.15
N PHE A 467 1.06 -17.56 -8.95
CA PHE A 467 0.48 -18.87 -8.69
C PHE A 467 1.49 -20.01 -8.89
N ASP A 468 2.38 -19.91 -9.88
CA ASP A 468 3.47 -20.88 -10.07
C ASP A 468 4.41 -20.89 -8.85
N ARG A 469 4.71 -19.72 -8.28
CA ARG A 469 5.50 -19.62 -7.06
C ARG A 469 4.77 -20.22 -5.86
N LEU A 470 3.51 -19.85 -5.65
CA LEU A 470 2.70 -20.39 -4.55
C LEU A 470 2.55 -21.91 -4.66
N ASP A 471 2.34 -22.44 -5.85
CA ASP A 471 2.23 -23.88 -6.09
C ASP A 471 3.49 -24.65 -5.69
N LYS A 472 4.66 -24.02 -5.86
CA LYS A 472 5.98 -24.55 -5.48
C LYS A 472 6.25 -24.46 -3.97
N GLU A 473 5.92 -23.34 -3.34
CA GLU A 473 6.27 -23.07 -1.93
C GLU A 473 5.25 -23.66 -0.95
N ILE A 474 3.99 -23.83 -1.36
CA ILE A 474 2.96 -24.42 -0.51
C ILE A 474 3.15 -25.93 -0.44
N ILE A 475 3.39 -26.43 0.78
CA ILE A 475 3.52 -27.86 1.07
C ILE A 475 2.23 -28.33 1.74
N PRO A 476 1.35 -29.09 1.05
CA PRO A 476 0.07 -29.52 1.59
C PRO A 476 0.22 -30.26 2.93
N GLY A 477 -0.53 -29.81 3.94
CA GLY A 477 -0.48 -30.37 5.29
C GLY A 477 0.62 -29.79 6.19
N LYS A 478 1.67 -29.16 5.65
CA LYS A 478 2.63 -28.36 6.44
C LYS A 478 2.22 -26.89 6.43
N THR A 479 2.09 -26.30 5.25
CA THR A 479 1.54 -24.95 5.09
C THR A 479 0.06 -24.96 5.48
N LYS A 480 -0.33 -24.06 6.38
CA LYS A 480 -1.69 -23.92 6.90
C LYS A 480 -2.36 -22.66 6.35
N HIS A 481 -1.59 -21.59 6.27
CA HIS A 481 -2.06 -20.26 5.85
C HIS A 481 -1.19 -19.69 4.73
N VAL A 482 -1.85 -18.96 3.83
CA VAL A 482 -1.22 -18.02 2.92
C VAL A 482 -1.68 -16.62 3.29
N LEU A 483 -0.74 -15.73 3.60
CA LEU A 483 -0.99 -14.30 3.77
C LEU A 483 -0.68 -13.59 2.45
N LEU A 484 -1.71 -13.12 1.76
CA LEU A 484 -1.59 -12.32 0.55
C LEU A 484 -1.67 -10.83 0.90
N LEU A 485 -0.67 -10.04 0.51
CA LEU A 485 -0.68 -8.59 0.70
C LEU A 485 -1.00 -7.89 -0.62
N LEU A 486 -2.00 -7.00 -0.57
CA LEU A 486 -2.44 -6.12 -1.65
C LEU A 486 -2.48 -4.70 -1.11
N GLY A 487 -2.06 -3.69 -1.89
CA GLY A 487 -2.09 -2.28 -1.44
C GLY A 487 -3.49 -1.83 -1.05
N VAL A 488 -4.45 -2.11 -1.94
CA VAL A 488 -5.83 -1.65 -1.81
C VAL A 488 -6.80 -2.78 -1.45
N PRO A 489 -7.88 -2.52 -0.66
CA PRO A 489 -8.83 -3.54 -0.24
C PRO A 489 -9.55 -4.25 -1.38
N ILE A 490 -9.55 -5.59 -1.34
CA ILE A 490 -10.23 -6.42 -2.34
C ILE A 490 -11.66 -6.78 -1.93
N ALA A 491 -11.96 -6.90 -0.64
CA ALA A 491 -13.31 -7.17 -0.10
C ALA A 491 -13.86 -5.94 0.62
N TYR A 492 -14.34 -4.96 -0.16
CA TYR A 492 -14.78 -3.65 0.35
C TYR A 492 -16.10 -3.17 -0.30
N PRO A 493 -16.89 -2.29 0.36
CA PRO A 493 -18.14 -1.79 -0.20
C PRO A 493 -17.97 -1.10 -1.55
N ARG A 494 -18.91 -1.33 -2.46
CA ARG A 494 -18.90 -0.72 -3.79
C ARG A 494 -19.44 0.71 -3.72
N LEU A 495 -18.63 1.69 -4.10
CA LEU A 495 -19.04 3.10 -4.13
C LEU A 495 -19.40 3.61 -5.55
N VAL A 496 -19.76 2.75 -6.49
CA VAL A 496 -20.13 3.07 -7.90
C VAL A 496 -21.15 4.23 -8.05
N TRP A 497 -21.94 4.52 -7.02
CA TRP A 497 -22.88 5.65 -7.01
C TRP A 497 -22.19 7.01 -6.79
N ALA A 498 -21.02 7.07 -6.16
CA ALA A 498 -20.28 8.32 -5.91
C ALA A 498 -19.79 8.92 -7.23
N GLU A 499 -19.22 8.09 -8.13
CA GLU A 499 -18.95 8.44 -9.54
C GLU A 499 -20.20 9.01 -10.23
N THR A 500 -21.36 8.37 -10.05
CA THR A 500 -22.63 8.77 -10.69
C THR A 500 -23.18 10.09 -10.14
N LEU A 501 -23.10 10.30 -8.82
CA LEU A 501 -23.55 11.54 -8.18
C LEU A 501 -22.66 12.72 -8.60
N MET A 502 -21.36 12.49 -8.68
CA MET A 502 -20.38 13.51 -9.04
C MET A 502 -20.44 13.84 -10.52
N THR A 503 -20.48 12.84 -11.41
CA THR A 503 -20.63 13.06 -12.87
C THR A 503 -22.03 13.53 -13.31
N SER A 504 -22.99 13.62 -12.39
CA SER A 504 -24.34 14.10 -12.70
C SER A 504 -24.35 15.53 -13.25
N ARG A 505 -25.13 15.75 -14.32
CA ARG A 505 -25.35 17.09 -14.92
C ARG A 505 -25.91 18.12 -13.94
N LEU A 506 -26.50 17.68 -12.81
CA LEU A 506 -26.96 18.55 -11.72
C LEU A 506 -25.80 19.20 -10.93
N MET A 507 -24.63 18.58 -10.87
CA MET A 507 -23.45 19.10 -10.17
C MET A 507 -22.53 19.94 -11.08
N ALA A 508 -22.80 19.95 -12.39
CA ALA A 508 -22.04 20.75 -13.36
C ALA A 508 -22.04 22.26 -13.05
N PRO A 509 -23.16 22.89 -12.61
CA PRO A 509 -23.16 24.31 -12.22
C PRO A 509 -22.29 24.59 -10.99
N LEU A 510 -22.28 23.70 -9.98
CA LEU A 510 -21.44 23.83 -8.79
C LEU A 510 -19.96 23.67 -9.12
N ARG A 511 -19.60 22.70 -9.97
CA ARG A 511 -18.23 22.51 -10.46
C ARG A 511 -17.74 23.71 -11.28
N LEU A 512 -18.63 24.27 -12.08
CA LEU A 512 -18.34 25.46 -12.87
C LEU A 512 -18.17 26.68 -11.96
N LEU A 513 -19.02 26.87 -10.93
CA LEU A 513 -18.85 27.93 -9.94
C LEU A 513 -17.56 27.80 -9.13
N HIS A 514 -17.21 26.58 -8.69
CA HIS A 514 -15.98 26.33 -7.94
C HIS A 514 -14.74 26.65 -8.80
N LYS A 515 -14.77 26.24 -10.08
CA LYS A 515 -13.69 26.50 -11.05
C LYS A 515 -13.63 27.95 -11.53
N MET A 516 -14.74 28.69 -11.51
CA MET A 516 -14.83 30.06 -12.01
C MET A 516 -14.60 31.14 -10.94
N PHE A 517 -14.95 30.89 -9.68
CA PHE A 517 -15.04 31.97 -8.69
C PHE A 517 -14.16 31.86 -7.46
N GLY A 518 -13.49 30.73 -7.16
CA GLY A 518 -12.41 30.66 -6.15
C GLY A 518 -12.63 31.35 -4.80
N VAL A 519 -13.87 31.67 -4.41
CA VAL A 519 -14.19 32.53 -3.25
C VAL A 519 -15.49 32.04 -2.62
N MET A 520 -15.35 31.33 -1.51
CA MET A 520 -16.26 31.44 -0.38
C MET A 520 -15.41 31.45 0.90
N SER A 521 -14.75 32.59 1.13
CA SER A 521 -13.78 32.86 2.20
C SER A 521 -14.39 32.97 3.61
N GLY A 522 -15.26 32.04 4.04
CA GLY A 522 -15.71 32.08 5.44
C GLY A 522 -16.83 31.14 5.89
N LEU A 523 -17.31 30.21 5.06
CA LEU A 523 -18.34 29.24 5.48
C LEU A 523 -18.08 27.77 5.09
N PHE A 524 -16.90 27.45 4.54
CA PHE A 524 -16.41 26.07 4.41
C PHE A 524 -14.87 26.10 4.54
N ASN A 525 -14.37 25.86 5.76
CA ASN A 525 -12.96 25.48 5.96
C ASN A 525 -12.77 24.05 5.45
N ASP A 526 -11.65 23.84 4.75
CA ASP A 526 -10.96 22.59 4.46
C ASP A 526 -11.84 21.37 4.16
N PHE A 527 -12.17 21.20 2.89
CA PHE A 527 -12.82 19.98 2.39
C PHE A 527 -12.06 19.43 1.18
N ASP A 528 -10.79 19.04 1.40
CA ASP A 528 -9.94 18.30 0.47
C ASP A 528 -10.41 16.84 0.27
N GLY A 529 -11.15 16.27 1.22
CA GLY A 529 -11.61 14.87 1.18
C GLY A 529 -12.68 14.50 0.13
N LYS A 530 -12.88 15.31 -0.93
CA LYS A 530 -13.83 15.02 -2.02
C LYS A 530 -13.15 14.76 -3.37
N MET A 531 -11.88 15.14 -3.51
CA MET A 531 -11.08 14.79 -4.70
C MET A 531 -10.32 13.48 -4.49
N GLU A 532 -9.78 13.22 -3.29
CA GLU A 532 -9.19 11.91 -2.91
C GLU A 532 -10.22 10.77 -3.08
N LEU A 533 -11.41 10.88 -2.45
CA LEU A 533 -12.47 9.86 -2.53
C LEU A 533 -12.97 9.51 -3.97
N LEU A 534 -12.69 10.37 -4.96
CA LEU A 534 -13.06 10.18 -6.36
C LEU A 534 -12.01 9.37 -7.12
N ASP A 535 -10.74 9.68 -6.89
CA ASP A 535 -9.62 9.01 -7.54
C ASP A 535 -9.38 7.63 -6.89
N ASP A 536 -9.59 7.49 -5.56
CA ASP A 536 -9.63 6.20 -4.82
C ASP A 536 -10.65 5.22 -5.42
N LEU A 537 -11.77 5.73 -5.92
CA LEU A 537 -12.86 4.89 -6.38
C LEU A 537 -12.54 4.16 -7.70
N GLU A 538 -11.76 4.78 -8.59
CA GLU A 538 -11.21 4.09 -9.77
C GLU A 538 -9.98 3.23 -9.41
N ASP A 539 -9.27 3.55 -8.32
CA ASP A 539 -8.10 2.76 -7.88
C ASP A 539 -8.49 1.42 -7.22
N HIS A 540 -9.68 1.36 -6.60
CA HIS A 540 -10.15 0.17 -5.89
C HIS A 540 -10.43 -1.06 -6.77
N TRP A 541 -10.15 -2.25 -6.22
CA TRP A 541 -10.55 -3.54 -6.80
C TRP A 541 -12.05 -3.65 -7.11
N ALA A 542 -12.88 -2.97 -6.32
CA ALA A 542 -14.32 -2.96 -6.44
C ALA A 542 -14.85 -2.08 -7.59
N ALA A 543 -13.98 -1.29 -8.24
CA ALA A 543 -14.30 -0.47 -9.40
C ALA A 543 -14.84 -1.31 -10.57
N ALA A 544 -15.69 -0.72 -11.39
CA ALA A 544 -16.32 -1.41 -12.51
C ALA A 544 -15.29 -1.99 -13.50
N VAL A 545 -14.21 -1.24 -13.75
CA VAL A 545 -13.13 -1.61 -14.66
C VAL A 545 -12.28 -2.79 -14.17
N HIS A 546 -12.09 -2.92 -12.85
CA HIS A 546 -11.24 -3.94 -12.23
C HIS A 546 -11.99 -5.21 -11.82
N LYS A 547 -13.33 -5.16 -11.80
CA LYS A 547 -14.17 -6.25 -11.31
C LYS A 547 -13.93 -7.61 -11.97
N ALA A 548 -13.64 -7.64 -13.28
CA ALA A 548 -13.37 -8.90 -13.98
C ALA A 548 -12.06 -9.53 -13.49
N GLU A 549 -11.01 -8.72 -13.40
CA GLU A 549 -9.69 -9.11 -12.91
C GLU A 549 -9.74 -9.55 -11.43
N ARG A 550 -10.38 -8.73 -10.58
CA ARG A 550 -10.67 -9.06 -9.17
C ARG A 550 -11.32 -10.43 -9.04
N ASN A 551 -12.42 -10.66 -9.76
CA ASN A 551 -13.17 -11.89 -9.64
C ASN A 551 -12.37 -13.10 -10.12
N HIS A 552 -11.50 -12.92 -11.12
CA HIS A 552 -10.60 -13.96 -11.59
C HIS A 552 -9.56 -14.31 -10.52
N LEU A 553 -8.90 -13.32 -9.92
CA LEU A 553 -7.94 -13.52 -8.83
C LEU A 553 -8.58 -14.26 -7.65
N VAL A 554 -9.73 -13.78 -7.16
CA VAL A 554 -10.44 -14.40 -6.02
C VAL A 554 -10.80 -15.86 -6.31
N LYS A 555 -11.28 -16.19 -7.51
CA LYS A 555 -11.61 -17.58 -7.88
C LYS A 555 -10.38 -18.48 -7.99
N ARG A 556 -9.25 -17.96 -8.48
CA ARG A 556 -7.99 -18.70 -8.50
C ARG A 556 -7.47 -18.95 -7.08
N LEU A 557 -7.59 -17.98 -6.18
CA LEU A 557 -7.27 -18.15 -4.75
C LEU A 557 -8.15 -19.20 -4.07
N GLN A 558 -9.46 -19.22 -4.36
CA GLN A 558 -10.35 -20.29 -3.87
C GLN A 558 -9.94 -21.67 -4.40
N THR A 559 -9.51 -21.74 -5.66
CA THR A 559 -9.02 -22.99 -6.27
C THR A 559 -7.71 -23.44 -5.61
N LEU A 560 -6.78 -22.52 -5.36
CA LEU A 560 -5.54 -22.81 -4.63
C LEU A 560 -5.84 -23.29 -3.20
N SER A 561 -6.74 -22.59 -2.49
CA SER A 561 -7.19 -22.96 -1.15
C SER A 561 -7.74 -24.39 -1.12
N TYR A 562 -8.62 -24.72 -2.07
CA TYR A 562 -9.20 -26.06 -2.19
C TYR A 562 -8.16 -27.13 -2.58
N THR A 563 -7.31 -26.87 -3.57
CA THR A 563 -6.37 -27.88 -4.08
C THR A 563 -5.20 -28.13 -3.15
N LYS A 564 -4.69 -27.09 -2.50
CA LYS A 564 -3.54 -27.19 -1.57
C LYS A 564 -3.95 -27.33 -0.11
N GLN A 565 -5.25 -27.20 0.20
CA GLN A 565 -5.80 -27.30 1.55
C GLN A 565 -5.19 -26.27 2.50
N VAL A 566 -5.17 -25.00 2.05
CA VAL A 566 -4.63 -23.85 2.81
C VAL A 566 -5.70 -22.78 2.99
N ARG A 567 -5.66 -22.07 4.12
CA ARG A 567 -6.49 -20.89 4.35
C ARG A 567 -5.84 -19.66 3.70
N ILE A 568 -6.59 -18.88 2.95
CA ILE A 568 -6.13 -17.60 2.41
C ILE A 568 -6.62 -16.46 3.31
N THR A 569 -5.69 -15.63 3.75
CA THR A 569 -5.96 -14.35 4.44
C THR A 569 -5.30 -13.24 3.65
N ILE A 570 -6.01 -12.13 3.45
CA ILE A 570 -5.60 -11.00 2.64
C ILE A 570 -5.37 -9.79 3.55
N LEU A 571 -4.24 -9.11 3.40
CA LEU A 571 -3.91 -7.86 4.08
C LEU A 571 -4.06 -6.71 3.09
N SER A 572 -4.69 -5.61 3.50
CA SER A 572 -4.87 -4.42 2.66
C SER A 572 -4.92 -3.10 3.42
N GLY A 573 -4.54 -2.01 2.74
CA GLY A 573 -4.37 -0.67 3.29
C GLY A 573 -5.25 0.40 2.64
N ASP A 574 -4.68 1.59 2.43
CA ASP A 574 -5.15 2.70 1.59
C ASP A 574 -6.41 3.49 2.06
N VAL A 575 -7.39 2.84 2.69
CA VAL A 575 -8.71 3.49 2.94
C VAL A 575 -8.85 4.30 4.25
N HIS A 576 -7.76 4.49 4.99
CA HIS A 576 -7.62 5.26 6.24
C HIS A 576 -8.63 4.92 7.37
N LEU A 577 -9.25 3.74 7.33
CA LEU A 577 -10.07 3.19 8.42
C LEU A 577 -9.83 1.69 8.65
N ALA A 578 -10.26 1.19 9.81
CA ALA A 578 -10.23 -0.23 10.13
C ALA A 578 -11.53 -0.93 9.68
N ALA A 579 -11.39 -2.07 9.01
CA ALA A 579 -12.51 -2.94 8.63
C ALA A 579 -12.06 -4.38 8.41
N ILE A 580 -13.00 -5.33 8.40
CA ILE A 580 -12.73 -6.71 8.00
C ILE A 580 -13.72 -7.11 6.91
N GLY A 581 -13.21 -7.33 5.70
CA GLY A 581 -13.96 -7.93 4.60
C GLY A 581 -13.86 -9.44 4.61
N ARG A 582 -14.84 -10.13 4.01
CA ARG A 582 -14.78 -11.58 3.81
C ARG A 582 -15.43 -12.03 2.51
N PHE A 583 -14.91 -13.12 1.97
CA PHE A 583 -15.60 -14.01 1.03
C PHE A 583 -15.98 -15.29 1.77
N PHE A 584 -17.09 -15.92 1.41
CA PHE A 584 -17.54 -17.17 2.04
C PHE A 584 -18.58 -17.90 1.19
N THR A 585 -18.73 -19.20 1.42
CA THR A 585 -19.80 -20.01 0.83
C THR A 585 -21.16 -19.54 1.37
N LYS A 586 -22.14 -19.35 0.49
CA LYS A 586 -23.48 -18.91 0.88
C LYS A 586 -24.13 -19.89 1.87
N ALA A 587 -24.84 -19.34 2.85
CA ALA A 587 -25.54 -20.06 3.92
C ALA A 587 -26.33 -21.30 3.45
N LYS A 588 -27.03 -21.22 2.31
CA LYS A 588 -27.82 -22.32 1.74
C LYS A 588 -27.03 -23.61 1.42
N PHE A 589 -25.70 -23.56 1.43
CA PHE A 589 -24.84 -24.71 1.20
C PHE A 589 -24.25 -25.28 2.49
N ASP A 590 -24.58 -24.71 3.66
CA ASP A 590 -24.23 -25.21 4.99
C ASP A 590 -22.77 -25.65 5.15
N ALA A 591 -21.84 -24.78 4.72
CA ALA A 591 -20.41 -25.03 4.80
C ALA A 591 -19.85 -24.44 6.10
N PRO A 592 -19.34 -25.27 7.04
CA PRO A 592 -18.65 -24.76 8.22
C PRO A 592 -17.39 -23.98 7.81
N GLN A 593 -17.12 -22.87 8.51
CA GLN A 593 -15.98 -21.99 8.19
C GLN A 593 -14.65 -22.74 8.11
N GLU A 594 -14.43 -23.67 9.05
CA GLU A 594 -13.27 -24.56 9.14
C GLU A 594 -13.02 -25.35 7.84
N LYS A 595 -14.08 -25.71 7.11
CA LYS A 595 -14.06 -26.55 5.91
C LYS A 595 -14.34 -25.76 4.62
N ASP A 596 -14.67 -24.47 4.76
CA ASP A 596 -15.02 -23.63 3.64
C ASP A 596 -13.76 -23.04 2.97
N HIS A 597 -13.28 -23.65 1.89
CA HIS A 597 -12.18 -23.11 1.08
C HIS A 597 -12.48 -21.75 0.44
N ARG A 598 -13.75 -21.31 0.43
CA ARG A 598 -14.16 -19.98 -0.05
C ARG A 598 -14.11 -18.93 1.04
N TYR A 599 -14.01 -19.35 2.30
CA TYR A 599 -13.83 -18.45 3.43
C TYR A 599 -12.44 -17.81 3.36
N MET A 600 -12.39 -16.55 2.96
CA MET A 600 -11.17 -15.76 2.86
C MET A 600 -11.42 -14.41 3.50
N VAL A 601 -10.57 -14.04 4.44
CA VAL A 601 -10.71 -12.79 5.20
C VAL A 601 -9.77 -11.75 4.62
N ASN A 602 -10.26 -10.54 4.40
CA ASN A 602 -9.47 -9.38 4.06
C ASN A 602 -9.39 -8.44 5.28
N ILE A 603 -8.24 -8.44 5.94
CA ILE A 603 -7.93 -7.54 7.04
C ILE A 603 -7.57 -6.18 6.43
N ILE A 604 -8.34 -5.15 6.78
CA ILE A 604 -8.14 -3.79 6.29
C ILE A 604 -7.67 -2.95 7.48
N SER A 605 -6.41 -2.54 7.43
CA SER A 605 -5.77 -1.78 8.50
C SER A 605 -5.01 -0.60 7.91
N SER A 606 -5.68 0.54 7.92
CA SER A 606 -5.18 1.83 7.45
C SER A 606 -5.88 2.93 8.24
N ALA A 607 -5.30 4.07 8.57
CA ALA A 607 -3.90 4.44 8.44
C ALA A 607 -3.21 4.33 9.81
N ILE A 608 -1.90 4.03 9.85
CA ILE A 608 -1.16 4.07 11.13
C ILE A 608 -0.81 5.50 11.54
N THR A 609 -0.58 6.41 10.58
CA THR A 609 -0.25 7.82 10.85
C THR A 609 -1.34 8.78 10.45
N ASN A 610 -1.91 8.63 9.25
CA ASN A 610 -2.78 9.65 8.67
C ASN A 610 -4.07 9.81 9.46
N ALA A 611 -4.66 11.00 9.40
CA ALA A 611 -5.93 11.26 10.06
C ALA A 611 -7.06 10.47 9.39
N PRO A 612 -7.95 9.82 10.16
CA PRO A 612 -9.02 9.02 9.60
C PRO A 612 -10.02 9.88 8.81
N PRO A 613 -10.82 9.25 7.93
CA PRO A 613 -11.92 9.93 7.28
C PRO A 613 -13.01 10.30 8.30
N PRO A 614 -13.89 11.26 7.99
CA PRO A 614 -15.01 11.61 8.87
C PRO A 614 -15.95 10.42 9.14
N ASP A 615 -16.57 10.38 10.32
CA ASP A 615 -17.55 9.34 10.71
C ASP A 615 -18.66 9.16 9.67
N THR A 616 -19.10 10.26 9.06
CA THR A 616 -20.14 10.23 8.02
C THR A 616 -19.74 9.42 6.78
N VAL A 617 -18.46 9.39 6.42
CA VAL A 617 -17.94 8.55 5.32
C VAL A 617 -17.96 7.09 5.73
N ALA A 618 -17.51 6.78 6.95
CA ALA A 618 -17.57 5.43 7.50
C ALA A 618 -19.02 4.89 7.59
N ASP A 619 -19.97 5.73 7.99
CA ASP A 619 -21.39 5.38 8.07
C ASP A 619 -22.00 5.10 6.69
N VAL A 620 -21.59 5.86 5.67
CA VAL A 620 -21.99 5.61 4.28
C VAL A 620 -21.44 4.28 3.80
N LEU A 621 -20.18 3.97 4.10
CA LEU A 621 -19.58 2.67 3.76
C LEU A 621 -20.32 1.51 4.43
N ASN A 622 -20.62 1.63 5.71
CA ASN A 622 -21.42 0.66 6.46
C ASN A 622 -22.83 0.50 5.87
N ALA A 623 -23.52 1.60 5.53
CA ALA A 623 -24.82 1.55 4.87
C ALA A 623 -24.78 0.90 3.46
N ARG A 624 -23.60 0.85 2.84
CA ARG A 624 -23.34 0.13 1.59
C ARG A 624 -22.80 -1.28 1.79
N ASN A 625 -22.51 -1.70 3.01
CA ASN A 625 -22.18 -3.08 3.34
C ASN A 625 -23.42 -3.97 3.13
N LYS A 626 -23.61 -4.44 1.91
CA LYS A 626 -24.67 -5.38 1.54
C LYS A 626 -24.06 -6.74 1.25
N LEU A 627 -24.85 -7.79 1.45
CA LEU A 627 -24.47 -9.12 1.02
C LEU A 627 -24.39 -9.16 -0.52
N HIS A 628 -23.16 -9.12 -1.03
CA HIS A 628 -22.89 -9.19 -2.46
C HIS A 628 -22.59 -10.63 -2.88
N ARG A 629 -22.83 -10.92 -4.17
CA ARG A 629 -22.61 -12.24 -4.75
C ARG A 629 -21.45 -12.14 -5.72
N LEU A 630 -20.37 -12.88 -5.44
CA LEU A 630 -19.26 -13.04 -6.38
C LEU A 630 -19.67 -13.98 -7.52
N ASP A 631 -20.31 -15.10 -7.18
CA ASP A 631 -20.85 -16.08 -8.13
C ASP A 631 -22.06 -16.84 -7.52
N HIS A 632 -22.40 -18.03 -8.06
CA HIS A 632 -23.49 -18.87 -7.57
C HIS A 632 -23.27 -19.42 -6.15
N HIS A 633 -22.03 -19.68 -5.75
CA HIS A 633 -21.64 -20.31 -4.48
C HIS A 633 -21.10 -19.32 -3.46
N THR A 634 -20.42 -18.28 -3.91
CA THR A 634 -19.68 -17.34 -3.06
C THR A 634 -20.45 -16.04 -2.81
N ALA A 635 -20.48 -15.61 -1.55
CA ALA A 635 -20.91 -14.28 -1.14
C ALA A 635 -19.74 -13.47 -0.53
N GLU A 636 -19.94 -12.15 -0.42
CA GLU A 636 -18.98 -11.21 0.15
C GLU A 636 -19.70 -10.12 0.96
N ASN A 637 -19.12 -9.71 2.09
CA ASN A 637 -19.54 -8.57 2.91
C ASN A 637 -18.42 -8.12 3.87
N LEU A 638 -18.61 -7.01 4.58
CA LEU A 638 -17.84 -6.67 5.77
C LEU A 638 -18.43 -7.32 7.02
N MET A 639 -17.58 -7.63 8.00
CA MET A 639 -17.92 -8.25 9.28
C MET A 639 -18.24 -7.19 10.36
N ASP A 640 -19.20 -7.51 11.22
CA ASP A 640 -19.58 -6.69 12.37
C ASP A 640 -18.66 -7.02 13.56
N ILE A 641 -17.49 -6.38 13.64
CA ILE A 641 -16.49 -6.63 14.69
C ILE A 641 -16.38 -5.49 15.72
N PHE A 642 -16.97 -4.33 15.43
CA PHE A 642 -16.87 -3.13 16.27
C PHE A 642 -18.16 -2.89 17.07
N GLU A 643 -18.45 -3.78 18.02
CA GLU A 643 -19.62 -3.65 18.92
C GLU A 643 -19.52 -2.44 19.86
N GLU A 644 -18.29 -2.06 20.22
CA GLU A 644 -17.99 -0.96 21.12
C GLU A 644 -16.95 -0.01 20.53
N GLY A 645 -17.02 1.26 20.92
CA GLY A 645 -16.00 2.28 20.68
C GLY A 645 -14.73 2.02 21.47
N VAL A 646 -13.67 2.75 21.11
CA VAL A 646 -12.39 2.77 21.84
C VAL A 646 -12.54 3.28 23.28
N ASP A 647 -13.59 4.07 23.52
CA ASP A 647 -14.01 4.60 24.82
C ASP A 647 -14.96 3.66 25.61
N GLY A 648 -15.32 2.50 25.03
CA GLY A 648 -16.30 1.57 25.62
C GLY A 648 -17.77 1.92 25.34
N SER A 649 -18.05 2.97 24.58
CA SER A 649 -19.42 3.31 24.17
C SER A 649 -19.98 2.25 23.20
N LYS A 650 -21.29 1.96 23.25
CA LYS A 650 -21.89 0.98 22.31
C LYS A 650 -22.05 1.57 20.91
N ARG A 651 -21.54 0.89 19.89
CA ARG A 651 -21.70 1.28 18.48
C ARG A 651 -22.96 0.66 17.89
N ARG A 652 -24.03 1.46 17.81
CA ARG A 652 -25.35 0.99 17.35
C ARG A 652 -25.57 1.04 15.85
N VAL A 653 -24.87 1.93 15.15
CA VAL A 653 -25.09 2.20 13.71
C VAL A 653 -24.05 1.50 12.86
N ASN A 654 -22.78 1.78 13.13
CA ASN A 654 -21.69 1.30 12.31
C ASN A 654 -20.80 0.35 13.12
N LYS A 655 -20.93 -0.93 12.82
CA LYS A 655 -20.17 -2.01 13.47
C LYS A 655 -19.08 -2.60 12.56
N THR A 656 -18.94 -2.08 11.34
CA THR A 656 -18.13 -2.69 10.27
C THR A 656 -16.93 -1.85 9.87
N CYS A 657 -17.06 -0.52 9.88
CA CYS A 657 -16.00 0.42 9.55
C CYS A 657 -15.72 1.33 10.74
N TYR A 658 -14.47 1.36 11.21
CA TYR A 658 -14.05 2.23 12.31
C TYR A 658 -13.05 3.29 11.82
N PRO A 659 -13.45 4.57 11.77
CA PRO A 659 -12.57 5.67 11.37
C PRO A 659 -11.65 6.07 12.53
N ALA A 660 -10.56 5.35 12.70
CA ALA A 660 -9.50 5.66 13.66
C ALA A 660 -8.16 5.21 13.10
N ARG A 661 -7.07 5.86 13.52
CA ARG A 661 -5.73 5.35 13.23
C ARG A 661 -5.56 3.96 13.80
N ASN A 662 -4.90 3.07 13.07
CA ASN A 662 -4.78 1.68 13.50
C ASN A 662 -3.61 0.94 12.84
N TYR A 663 -3.28 -0.21 13.44
CA TYR A 663 -2.44 -1.25 12.87
C TYR A 663 -2.99 -2.62 13.28
N CYS A 664 -2.49 -3.70 12.67
CA CYS A 664 -2.93 -5.06 12.95
C CYS A 664 -1.80 -5.91 13.50
N ILE A 665 -2.09 -6.75 14.49
CA ILE A 665 -1.19 -7.82 14.95
C ILE A 665 -1.80 -9.18 14.59
N ILE A 666 -0.94 -10.09 14.11
CA ILE A 666 -1.28 -11.46 13.73
C ILE A 666 -0.37 -12.41 14.49
N THR A 667 -0.96 -13.31 15.25
CA THR A 667 -0.23 -14.35 16.00
C THR A 667 -0.88 -15.71 15.78
N ARG A 668 -0.15 -16.79 16.03
CA ARG A 668 -0.73 -18.13 16.12
C ARG A 668 -1.57 -18.23 17.39
N ALA A 669 -2.77 -18.77 17.29
CA ALA A 669 -3.61 -19.05 18.45
C ALA A 669 -2.98 -20.14 19.32
N ASP A 670 -3.02 -19.95 20.63
CA ASP A 670 -2.64 -20.97 21.62
C ASP A 670 -3.90 -21.76 22.03
N PRO A 671 -4.04 -23.05 21.64
CA PRO A 671 -5.19 -23.87 22.01
C PRO A 671 -5.26 -24.18 23.52
N SER A 672 -4.15 -23.98 24.25
CA SER A 672 -4.05 -24.22 25.69
C SER A 672 -4.44 -23.01 26.54
N ALA A 673 -4.56 -21.82 25.94
CA ALA A 673 -5.16 -20.66 26.57
C ALA A 673 -6.65 -20.95 26.81
N GLY A 674 -6.98 -21.38 28.04
CA GLY A 674 -8.30 -21.87 28.41
C GLY A 674 -9.44 -20.84 28.26
N PRO A 675 -10.71 -21.28 28.37
CA PRO A 675 -11.89 -20.44 28.22
C PRO A 675 -12.09 -19.39 29.33
N GLU A 676 -11.21 -19.31 30.33
CA GLU A 676 -11.30 -18.31 31.40
C GLU A 676 -10.90 -16.89 30.95
N ALA A 677 -10.35 -16.74 29.74
CA ALA A 677 -9.88 -15.44 29.24
C ALA A 677 -10.96 -14.55 28.61
N THR A 678 -12.04 -15.06 28.03
CA THR A 678 -13.19 -14.27 27.53
C THR A 678 -14.40 -15.20 27.25
N THR A 679 -15.63 -14.72 27.49
CA THR A 679 -16.84 -15.33 26.93
C THR A 679 -16.98 -14.87 25.48
N ALA A 680 -16.78 -15.78 24.52
CA ALA A 680 -17.06 -15.53 23.12
C ALA A 680 -18.56 -15.37 22.88
N GLU A 681 -18.97 -14.29 22.23
CA GLU A 681 -20.29 -14.19 21.57
C GLU A 681 -20.12 -14.50 20.08
N GLU A 682 -21.08 -15.23 19.54
CA GLU A 682 -21.19 -15.53 18.11
C GLU A 682 -21.31 -14.24 17.30
N LEU A 683 -20.52 -14.10 16.23
CA LEU A 683 -20.71 -13.05 15.23
C LEU A 683 -22.15 -13.08 14.69
N GLY A 684 -22.99 -12.14 15.14
CA GLY A 684 -24.29 -11.91 14.52
C GLY A 684 -24.12 -11.37 13.11
N ASP A 685 -24.87 -11.90 12.15
CA ASP A 685 -24.98 -11.30 10.83
C ASP A 685 -25.47 -9.86 10.94
N ASN A 686 -24.92 -8.96 10.12
CA ASN A 686 -25.39 -7.59 9.97
C ASN A 686 -26.93 -7.59 9.74
N PRO A 687 -27.75 -7.06 10.65
CA PRO A 687 -29.21 -7.03 10.48
C PRO A 687 -29.64 -6.29 9.20
N ALA A 688 -28.84 -5.31 8.76
CA ALA A 688 -29.08 -4.57 7.51
C ALA A 688 -28.84 -5.41 6.24
N ALA A 689 -28.13 -6.54 6.34
CA ALA A 689 -28.01 -7.53 5.27
C ALA A 689 -29.14 -8.57 5.31
N GLN A 690 -29.86 -8.70 6.44
CA GLN A 690 -31.02 -9.58 6.59
C GLN A 690 -32.33 -8.90 6.13
N GLU A 691 -32.42 -7.57 6.24
CA GLU A 691 -33.63 -6.83 5.87
C GLU A 691 -33.68 -6.45 4.38
N THR A 692 -34.14 -7.41 3.56
CA THR A 692 -34.90 -7.03 2.36
C THR A 692 -36.40 -7.07 2.69
N ASN A 693 -37.04 -5.89 2.61
CA ASN A 693 -38.48 -5.65 2.64
C ASN A 693 -39.23 -5.75 3.98
N ILE A 694 -38.91 -4.88 4.95
CA ILE A 694 -39.94 -4.38 5.88
C ILE A 694 -39.99 -2.84 5.76
N LYS A 695 -41.16 -2.32 5.37
CA LYS A 695 -41.46 -0.88 5.37
C LYS A 695 -41.61 -0.44 6.83
N GLU A 696 -40.54 -0.01 7.46
CA GLU A 696 -40.63 0.97 8.55
C GLU A 696 -39.86 2.21 8.13
N GLU A 697 -40.54 3.36 8.16
CA GLU A 697 -39.94 4.64 7.84
C GLU A 697 -38.91 5.03 8.92
N PRO A 698 -37.61 5.18 8.60
CA PRO A 698 -36.68 5.76 9.53
C PRO A 698 -36.92 7.27 9.61
N LYS A 699 -36.85 7.83 10.83
CA LYS A 699 -36.89 9.28 11.07
C LYS A 699 -35.74 9.94 10.30
N THR A 700 -36.06 10.58 9.19
CA THR A 700 -35.09 11.15 8.26
C THR A 700 -34.46 12.45 8.78
N SER A 701 -33.13 12.55 8.65
CA SER A 701 -32.38 13.80 8.64
C SER A 701 -32.94 14.79 7.59
N PRO A 702 -32.89 16.12 7.84
CA PRO A 702 -33.46 17.17 6.98
C PRO A 702 -33.04 17.09 5.50
N PHE A 703 -31.85 16.55 5.23
CA PHE A 703 -31.28 16.45 3.89
C PHE A 703 -32.03 15.47 2.98
N ALA A 704 -32.65 14.42 3.53
CA ALA A 704 -33.33 13.39 2.75
C ALA A 704 -34.72 13.81 2.23
N LYS A 705 -35.33 14.87 2.80
CA LYS A 705 -36.64 15.38 2.38
C LYS A 705 -36.59 16.18 1.07
N ILE A 706 -35.44 16.76 0.74
CA ILE A 706 -35.28 17.64 -0.43
C ILE A 706 -35.24 16.82 -1.74
N MET A 707 -34.82 15.56 -1.69
CA MET A 707 -34.65 14.70 -2.87
C MET A 707 -35.90 13.89 -3.29
N ARG A 708 -37.02 13.98 -2.56
CA ARG A 708 -38.16 13.04 -2.73
C ARG A 708 -39.37 13.55 -3.52
N LYS A 709 -39.34 14.77 -4.06
CA LYS A 709 -40.41 15.26 -4.96
C LYS A 709 -40.07 14.92 -6.41
N ASN A 710 -40.52 13.75 -6.87
CA ASN A 710 -41.01 13.49 -8.23
C ASN A 710 -41.18 11.98 -8.47
N LYS A 711 -42.38 11.43 -8.22
CA LYS A 711 -42.98 10.37 -9.06
C LYS A 711 -44.43 10.05 -8.66
N HIS A 712 -45.29 9.97 -9.67
CA HIS A 712 -46.72 9.65 -9.63
C HIS A 712 -47.00 8.15 -9.40
N GLU A 713 -48.17 7.88 -8.82
CA GLU A 713 -48.73 6.57 -8.42
C GLU A 713 -49.28 5.72 -9.57
N GLY A 714 -49.24 4.38 -9.42
CA GLY A 714 -50.03 3.45 -10.23
C GLY A 714 -49.76 1.95 -9.98
N SER A 715 -50.70 1.31 -9.26
CA SER A 715 -51.07 -0.14 -9.24
C SER A 715 -50.35 -1.13 -8.28
N PRO A 716 -51.08 -2.10 -7.67
CA PRO A 716 -50.60 -2.94 -6.55
C PRO A 716 -50.01 -4.31 -6.98
N PRO A 717 -49.11 -4.94 -6.19
CA PRO A 717 -48.61 -6.29 -6.48
C PRO A 717 -49.30 -7.41 -5.67
N LYS A 718 -49.29 -8.61 -6.26
CA LYS A 718 -49.77 -9.93 -5.77
C LYS A 718 -48.88 -10.54 -4.66
N PRO A 719 -49.36 -11.55 -3.90
CA PRO A 719 -48.80 -11.92 -2.60
C PRO A 719 -47.57 -12.86 -2.66
N ALA A 720 -46.91 -12.91 -1.51
CA ALA A 720 -45.56 -13.35 -1.21
C ALA A 720 -45.27 -14.85 -1.39
N ALA A 721 -44.00 -15.16 -1.70
CA ALA A 721 -43.38 -16.45 -1.51
C ALA A 721 -42.16 -16.30 -0.57
N GLU A 722 -42.30 -16.97 0.57
CA GLU A 722 -41.37 -17.50 1.59
C GLU A 722 -40.00 -16.85 1.88
N LYS A 723 -39.83 -16.55 3.17
CA LYS A 723 -38.64 -16.07 3.88
C LYS A 723 -37.59 -17.19 3.97
N GLY A 724 -36.33 -16.87 3.68
CA GLY A 724 -35.18 -17.76 3.91
C GLY A 724 -34.29 -17.21 5.02
N GLU A 725 -34.08 -18.00 6.06
CA GLU A 725 -33.11 -17.77 7.14
C GLU A 725 -31.68 -17.79 6.61
N ILE A 726 -30.81 -16.99 7.23
CA ILE A 726 -29.39 -16.88 6.94
C ILE A 726 -28.66 -17.58 8.10
N SER A 727 -28.00 -18.69 7.82
CA SER A 727 -27.02 -19.31 8.73
C SER A 727 -25.71 -19.50 7.97
N GLY A 728 -24.86 -18.48 7.98
CA GLY A 728 -23.43 -18.62 7.69
C GLY A 728 -22.70 -18.66 9.02
N GLY A 729 -22.04 -19.76 9.34
CA GLY A 729 -21.43 -20.03 10.65
C GLY A 729 -20.61 -18.86 11.22
N THR A 730 -20.71 -18.72 12.54
CA THR A 730 -20.27 -17.62 13.38
C THR A 730 -18.80 -17.78 13.77
N GLY A 731 -17.96 -16.77 13.51
CA GLY A 731 -16.66 -16.66 14.17
C GLY A 731 -16.82 -16.14 15.60
N THR A 732 -15.86 -16.42 16.48
CA THR A 732 -15.86 -15.98 17.88
C THR A 732 -15.14 -14.63 18.04
N ILE A 733 -15.80 -13.65 18.65
CA ILE A 733 -15.20 -12.37 19.07
C ILE A 733 -14.73 -12.48 20.52
N ALA A 734 -13.51 -12.01 20.81
CA ALA A 734 -13.04 -11.85 22.20
C ALA A 734 -13.66 -10.59 22.84
N LYS A 735 -14.28 -10.70 24.02
CA LYS A 735 -14.69 -9.54 24.85
C LYS A 735 -13.74 -9.35 26.04
N GLU A 736 -13.08 -8.19 26.11
CA GLU A 736 -12.33 -7.63 27.26
C GLU A 736 -11.41 -8.59 28.05
N VAL A 737 -10.10 -8.37 28.01
CA VAL A 737 -9.13 -9.03 28.90
C VAL A 737 -9.00 -8.20 30.19
N LYS A 738 -9.59 -8.67 31.29
CA LYS A 738 -9.24 -8.19 32.64
C LYS A 738 -8.14 -9.07 33.22
N GLY A 739 -6.92 -8.54 33.22
CA GLY A 739 -5.82 -8.96 34.10
C GLY A 739 -5.49 -10.45 34.13
N ALA A 740 -4.52 -10.87 33.32
CA ALA A 740 -3.71 -12.03 33.63
C ALA A 740 -2.23 -11.63 33.55
N GLN A 741 -1.52 -11.78 34.67
CA GLN A 741 -0.06 -11.71 34.75
C GLN A 741 0.47 -13.15 34.75
N VAL A 742 1.03 -13.66 33.65
CA VAL A 742 2.12 -14.67 33.65
C VAL A 742 2.84 -14.68 32.28
N GLY A 743 4.18 -14.55 32.27
CA GLY A 743 5.17 -14.91 31.22
C GLY A 743 4.88 -14.71 29.71
N HIS A 744 5.72 -13.93 29.00
CA HIS A 744 5.80 -13.76 27.52
C HIS A 744 4.48 -14.01 26.78
N ASP A 745 3.48 -13.20 27.09
CA ASP A 745 2.08 -13.56 26.87
C ASP A 745 1.59 -13.10 25.49
N ALA A 746 1.30 -14.04 24.58
CA ALA A 746 0.70 -13.73 23.28
C ALA A 746 -0.64 -12.97 23.42
N SER A 747 -1.27 -13.05 24.60
CA SER A 747 -2.45 -12.28 24.98
C SER A 747 -2.23 -10.76 24.98
N ALA A 748 -0.99 -10.29 25.19
CA ALA A 748 -0.62 -8.88 25.19
C ALA A 748 -0.74 -8.27 23.77
N LEU A 749 -0.43 -9.09 22.75
CA LEU A 749 -0.43 -8.69 21.35
C LEU A 749 -1.80 -8.82 20.70
N ALA A 750 -2.45 -9.97 20.91
CA ALA A 750 -3.78 -10.26 20.41
C ALA A 750 -4.65 -10.80 21.54
N PRO A 751 -5.85 -10.23 21.77
CA PRO A 751 -6.79 -10.78 22.75
C PRO A 751 -7.03 -12.26 22.51
N ALA A 752 -7.04 -13.05 23.59
CA ALA A 752 -7.41 -14.45 23.50
C ALA A 752 -8.88 -14.57 23.08
N THR A 753 -9.12 -15.18 21.93
CA THR A 753 -10.45 -15.40 21.33
C THR A 753 -11.19 -16.61 21.89
N GLY A 754 -10.52 -17.37 22.77
CA GLY A 754 -11.00 -18.65 23.29
C GLY A 754 -11.04 -19.76 22.22
N THR A 755 -10.46 -19.55 21.03
CA THR A 755 -10.46 -20.56 19.98
C THR A 755 -9.63 -21.78 20.40
N LYS A 756 -10.20 -22.97 20.21
CA LYS A 756 -9.51 -24.25 20.39
C LYS A 756 -8.95 -24.79 19.06
N ALA A 757 -9.14 -24.05 17.96
CA ALA A 757 -8.72 -24.48 16.65
C ALA A 757 -7.19 -24.47 16.54
N VAL A 758 -6.61 -25.65 16.33
CA VAL A 758 -5.16 -25.82 16.13
C VAL A 758 -4.73 -25.13 14.84
N ASP A 759 -3.58 -24.44 14.89
CA ASP A 759 -3.04 -23.60 13.81
C ASP A 759 -3.95 -22.42 13.40
N ALA A 760 -4.96 -22.02 14.18
CA ALA A 760 -5.67 -20.78 13.90
C ALA A 760 -4.75 -19.55 14.05
N LEU A 761 -5.07 -18.46 13.35
CA LEU A 761 -4.42 -17.17 13.52
C LEU A 761 -5.34 -16.26 14.33
N ASN A 762 -4.81 -15.66 15.39
CA ASN A 762 -5.45 -14.56 16.11
C ASN A 762 -5.11 -13.25 15.43
N ILE A 763 -6.16 -12.48 15.12
CA ILE A 763 -6.08 -11.17 14.50
C ILE A 763 -6.47 -10.15 15.55
N SER A 764 -5.69 -9.08 15.67
CA SER A 764 -5.91 -7.98 16.62
C SER A 764 -5.75 -6.65 15.91
N LEU A 765 -6.88 -6.04 15.55
CA LEU A 765 -6.90 -4.67 15.05
C LEU A 765 -6.78 -3.71 16.25
N ARG A 766 -5.74 -2.89 16.26
CA ARG A 766 -5.41 -1.98 17.36
C ARG A 766 -5.72 -0.55 16.95
N LEU A 767 -6.81 -0.02 17.47
CA LEU A 767 -7.35 1.29 17.10
C LEU A 767 -7.00 2.32 18.14
N GLU A 768 -6.57 3.50 17.69
CA GLU A 768 -6.20 4.61 18.56
C GLU A 768 -7.36 5.07 19.45
N VAL A 769 -7.06 5.28 20.74
CA VAL A 769 -8.01 5.76 21.73
C VAL A 769 -8.19 7.28 21.68
N ASP A 770 -7.09 8.03 21.57
CA ASP A 770 -7.10 9.49 21.54
C ASP A 770 -6.10 10.04 20.50
N PRO A 771 -6.58 10.60 19.37
CA PRO A 771 -5.74 11.13 18.30
C PRO A 771 -4.92 12.36 18.70
N LYS A 772 -5.23 13.02 19.82
CA LYS A 772 -4.46 14.17 20.31
C LYS A 772 -3.39 13.77 21.32
N SER A 773 -3.43 12.53 21.83
CA SER A 773 -2.46 12.03 22.79
C SER A 773 -1.13 11.66 22.12
N PRO A 774 0.03 12.12 22.63
CA PRO A 774 1.34 11.70 22.13
C PRO A 774 1.66 10.25 22.49
N GLU A 775 0.93 9.64 23.45
CA GLU A 775 1.18 8.27 23.87
C GLU A 775 0.73 7.23 22.83
N GLY A 776 -0.22 7.57 21.95
CA GLY A 776 -0.71 6.68 20.90
C GLY A 776 -1.37 5.39 21.40
N LYS A 777 -1.95 5.38 22.61
CA LYS A 777 -2.60 4.18 23.18
C LYS A 777 -3.70 3.63 22.27
N THR A 778 -3.80 2.30 22.20
CA THR A 778 -4.79 1.61 21.37
C THR A 778 -5.73 0.69 22.15
N LYS A 779 -6.96 0.51 21.66
CA LYS A 779 -7.88 -0.59 22.03
C LYS A 779 -7.78 -1.69 20.97
N ALA A 780 -7.67 -2.94 21.42
CA ALA A 780 -7.63 -4.11 20.55
C ALA A 780 -9.03 -4.66 20.27
N TYR A 781 -9.26 -5.04 19.01
CA TYR A 781 -10.45 -5.75 18.53
C TYR A 781 -9.99 -7.07 17.91
N GLY A 782 -10.40 -8.19 18.52
CA GLY A 782 -9.82 -9.50 18.24
C GLY A 782 -10.80 -10.54 17.73
N PHE A 783 -10.38 -11.34 16.75
CA PHE A 783 -11.05 -12.55 16.28
C PHE A 783 -10.04 -13.57 15.73
N SER A 784 -10.48 -14.80 15.46
CA SER A 784 -9.59 -15.84 14.90
C SER A 784 -9.96 -16.26 13.50
N ILE A 785 -8.95 -16.54 12.70
CA ILE A 785 -9.06 -17.16 11.38
C ILE A 785 -8.56 -18.60 11.50
N PRO A 786 -9.43 -19.61 11.33
CA PRO A 786 -9.01 -21.00 11.44
C PRO A 786 -8.22 -21.45 10.22
N ARG A 787 -7.39 -22.49 10.41
CA ARG A 787 -6.85 -23.25 9.28
C ARG A 787 -7.98 -23.87 8.46
N LEU A 788 -7.69 -24.25 7.22
CA LEU A 788 -8.62 -25.08 6.45
C LEU A 788 -8.50 -26.55 6.90
N GLU A 789 -9.62 -27.16 7.25
CA GLU A 789 -9.74 -28.58 7.53
C GLU A 789 -9.95 -29.38 6.25
N ARG A 790 -9.38 -30.59 6.24
CA ARG A 790 -9.49 -31.53 5.14
C ARG A 790 -10.84 -32.22 5.11
#